data_AF-A0A1B3JFT5-F1
#
_entry.id   AF-A0A1B3JFT5-F1
#
_cell.length_a   1.000
_cell.length_b   1.000
_cell.length_c   1.000
_cell.angle_alpha   90.00
_cell.angle_beta   90.00
_cell.angle_gamma   90.00
#
_symmetry.space_group_name_H-M   'P 1'
#
loop_
_entity.id
_entity.type
_entity.pdbx_description
1 polymer ?
#
loop_
_entity_poly.entity_id
_entity_poly.type
_entity_poly.pdbx_seq_one_letter_code
_entity_poly.pdbx_strand_id
1 'polypeptide(L)'
;MKKLSFLLILPCLSYADVIKSGSIDNIHNVTDNPPTDEEGYSVYSSVIIGAKFGERLSPPSELTINNGSKVKFNDVTHIGNHSGGYGILRVDGAGTILKANDALNVGQSGANAELWITNGAKVTQANKRFNDNYLGHGGSTTSLIVIDGKDSELTYNDSIEADLVSKIRILNGGTFNVNYNKGTTYLYDVENQGYFNTAHGIVIRKTLKIGSDDHTQAGEFNFPRGIIASPNARLVFKKLKEDDIIFPLVHCYNCNIEYDAPEKMQINNISRAGKNSVNEMLINQGTLALTDQSTFERFGVKNLTIFNDGTLSLSNIGQKSAYDENNLNNSPFVQENFIHQGTLDLADGSNQPNFSHLVVNNYTSGGTLLVDTVWNKDSSTSGSDILHILGNIDSSRGATTVKTKNGIFGDIEKTNQKQTSSLVAIAEKDHNGLAFIGKSATLNAGEAQLVKVGNKYYWTLEALESKPEPQPQPEPQPQPEPQPQPEPQPQLEPQPQLEPQPQPEPQPQPEPQPQRESQPQPESQPQPESQPQPESQPQPESQPQPESQPQPESQPQPELQPQLESRPQPEPKPNKKIRTAASSAYIQMPYTNMELAYSAVDTLAKRRGSTVNSQTTTQHGVWGRVVSKYLKADGKHRLNNKQHQYLAQVGVDLDRHTQDSVTKQTGIYATFGYNHINFSDRFRAENGRIVSDKHTGTGKTKAGLFGVYHSVFWQNESYLDLIGQVGYLRNEYRPREGNKMTQEGMTALISTEMGLTFHLNENWSFEPQTQLIYQHLYLKDLYDKHLNIQYRNQSGLRGRLGSSLNFRDNAYLFALTANVWHDFLNNKPVKIGNRDYREYYAKTWLDTGLQFQWNATNNLSFYAHTHIEHSLQKQTRRAYQIGAGVQYVW
;
A
#
# COMPACT_ATOMS: atom_id res chain seq x y z
N MET A 1 -0.38 37.56 -34.24
CA MET A 1 -1.02 36.39 -33.61
C MET A 1 -0.10 35.20 -33.86
N LYS A 2 0.73 34.81 -32.90
CA LYS A 2 0.48 33.75 -31.90
C LYS A 2 0.12 32.39 -32.54
N LYS A 3 1.01 31.43 -32.29
CA LYS A 3 0.83 29.96 -32.24
C LYS A 3 0.49 29.24 -33.55
N LEU A 4 1.46 28.47 -34.07
CA LEU A 4 1.35 27.01 -34.18
C LEU A 4 2.71 26.45 -34.63
N SER A 5 3.47 25.90 -33.68
CA SER A 5 4.71 25.17 -33.93
C SER A 5 4.48 23.70 -33.59
N PHE A 6 4.82 22.83 -34.55
CA PHE A 6 5.33 21.47 -34.43
C PHE A 6 4.47 20.35 -33.80
N LEU A 7 4.20 19.30 -34.58
CA LEU A 7 4.60 17.91 -34.26
C LEU A 7 4.39 16.98 -35.47
N LEU A 8 5.48 16.50 -36.09
CA LEU A 8 5.61 15.16 -36.69
C LEU A 8 7.05 14.89 -37.15
N ILE A 9 7.61 13.81 -36.60
CA ILE A 9 8.79 13.02 -36.99
C ILE A 9 10.20 13.59 -36.70
N LEU A 10 10.79 13.07 -35.62
CA LEU A 10 12.19 12.63 -35.51
C LEU A 10 12.27 11.65 -34.32
N PRO A 11 13.12 10.60 -34.34
CA PRO A 11 13.65 10.09 -33.09
C PRO A 11 14.44 11.26 -32.50
N CYS A 12 13.96 11.87 -31.42
CA CYS A 12 14.88 12.65 -30.61
C CYS A 12 15.87 11.65 -30.01
N LEU A 13 17.00 11.48 -30.71
CA LEU A 13 18.29 11.40 -30.05
C LEU A 13 18.26 12.47 -28.95
N SER A 14 18.20 12.03 -27.70
CA SER A 14 18.32 12.91 -26.54
C SER A 14 19.70 13.57 -26.62
N TYR A 15 19.76 14.78 -27.14
CA TYR A 15 20.88 15.65 -26.84
C TYR A 15 20.78 15.99 -25.35
N ALA A 16 21.87 15.76 -24.63
CA ALA A 16 21.98 16.14 -23.23
C ALA A 16 21.89 17.67 -23.10
N ASP A 17 21.00 18.16 -22.26
CA ASP A 17 20.92 19.57 -21.91
C ASP A 17 21.59 19.79 -20.56
N VAL A 18 22.71 20.52 -20.57
CA VAL A 18 23.35 21.07 -19.38
C VAL A 18 23.17 22.59 -19.44
N ILE A 19 22.20 23.11 -18.69
CA ILE A 19 21.83 24.54 -18.69
C ILE A 19 22.61 25.25 -17.58
N LYS A 20 23.22 26.39 -17.92
CA LYS A 20 24.07 27.19 -17.03
C LYS A 20 23.56 28.62 -16.95
N SER A 21 23.51 29.17 -15.75
CA SER A 21 23.32 30.61 -15.53
C SER A 21 24.24 31.12 -14.42
N GLY A 22 24.73 32.35 -14.55
CA GLY A 22 25.64 32.97 -13.58
C GLY A 22 27.11 32.58 -13.73
N SER A 23 27.89 32.76 -12.65
CA SER A 23 29.33 32.49 -12.59
C SER A 23 29.57 31.02 -12.26
N ILE A 24 29.99 30.26 -13.26
CA ILE A 24 30.33 28.84 -13.12
C ILE A 24 31.73 28.62 -13.70
N ASP A 25 32.70 28.46 -12.81
CA ASP A 25 34.11 28.33 -13.21
C ASP A 25 34.46 26.87 -13.56
N ASN A 26 35.44 26.70 -14.45
CA ASN A 26 36.07 25.42 -14.80
C ASN A 26 35.20 24.37 -15.52
N ILE A 27 34.14 24.77 -16.24
CA ILE A 27 33.43 23.86 -17.17
C ILE A 27 33.93 24.00 -18.63
N HIS A 28 35.17 24.46 -18.82
CA HIS A 28 35.76 24.68 -20.16
C HIS A 28 36.36 23.42 -20.82
N ASN A 29 36.46 22.31 -20.08
CA ASN A 29 36.97 21.02 -20.57
C ASN A 29 35.85 19.98 -20.69
N VAL A 30 34.72 20.34 -21.31
CA VAL A 30 33.77 19.34 -21.82
C VAL A 30 34.34 18.90 -23.16
N THR A 31 34.82 17.66 -23.26
CA THR A 31 35.27 17.13 -24.55
C THR A 31 34.05 16.88 -25.44
N ASP A 32 34.03 17.50 -26.63
CA ASP A 32 32.99 17.27 -27.66
C ASP A 32 33.03 15.84 -28.23
N ASN A 33 34.06 15.06 -27.88
CA ASN A 33 34.18 13.62 -28.15
C ASN A 33 34.26 12.86 -26.82
N PRO A 34 33.14 12.37 -26.27
CA PRO A 34 33.19 11.44 -25.16
C PRO A 34 33.90 10.16 -25.61
N PRO A 35 34.79 9.56 -24.80
CA PRO A 35 35.29 8.22 -25.08
C PRO A 35 34.10 7.24 -25.12
N THR A 36 34.23 6.16 -25.89
CA THR A 36 33.16 5.23 -26.30
C THR A 36 32.57 4.36 -25.19
N ASP A 37 32.78 4.71 -23.93
CA ASP A 37 32.25 4.08 -22.74
C ASP A 37 30.85 4.63 -22.36
N GLU A 38 29.97 3.73 -21.89
CA GLU A 38 28.53 3.94 -21.63
C GLU A 38 28.16 5.03 -20.59
N GLU A 39 29.10 5.88 -20.18
CA GLU A 39 29.04 6.73 -18.98
C GLU A 39 28.69 8.23 -19.19
N GLY A 40 28.64 8.75 -20.42
CA GLY A 40 28.22 10.14 -20.70
C GLY A 40 29.31 11.22 -20.57
N TYR A 41 28.94 12.47 -20.25
CA TYR A 41 29.84 13.64 -20.25
C TYR A 41 30.76 13.66 -19.01
N SER A 42 32.03 14.00 -19.19
CA SER A 42 33.01 14.12 -18.10
C SER A 42 33.62 15.52 -18.00
N VAL A 43 33.70 16.04 -16.77
CA VAL A 43 34.41 17.28 -16.41
C VAL A 43 35.61 16.89 -15.55
N TYR A 44 36.81 17.31 -15.96
CA TYR A 44 38.08 16.88 -15.34
C TYR A 44 38.68 17.89 -14.34
N SER A 45 38.05 19.04 -14.17
CA SER A 45 38.45 20.10 -13.24
C SER A 45 37.41 20.30 -12.14
N SER A 46 37.80 20.94 -11.04
CA SER A 46 36.88 21.24 -9.94
C SER A 46 35.69 22.07 -10.44
N VAL A 47 34.47 21.68 -10.09
CA VAL A 47 33.25 22.37 -10.52
C VAL A 47 32.83 23.33 -9.43
N ILE A 48 32.77 24.63 -9.74
CA ILE A 48 32.39 25.66 -8.77
C ILE A 48 31.18 26.42 -9.29
N ILE A 49 30.05 26.27 -8.59
CA ILE A 49 28.78 26.91 -8.93
C ILE A 49 28.54 28.04 -7.94
N GLY A 50 28.53 29.29 -8.41
CA GLY A 50 28.22 30.43 -7.56
C GLY A 50 29.39 30.93 -6.71
N ALA A 51 30.58 31.05 -7.33
CA ALA A 51 31.75 31.68 -6.73
C ALA A 51 32.26 32.85 -7.57
N LYS A 52 32.92 33.80 -6.89
CA LYS A 52 33.92 34.69 -7.49
C LYS A 52 34.90 35.20 -6.42
N PHE A 53 36.20 35.10 -6.71
CA PHE A 53 37.24 35.79 -5.95
C PHE A 53 37.16 37.30 -6.26
N GLY A 54 36.92 38.13 -5.23
CA GLY A 54 37.16 39.58 -5.28
C GLY A 54 35.93 40.51 -5.26
N GLU A 55 34.69 40.01 -5.40
CA GLU A 55 33.48 40.83 -5.32
C GLU A 55 32.54 40.34 -4.20
N ARG A 56 32.12 41.25 -3.32
CA ARG A 56 31.44 40.96 -2.04
C ARG A 56 30.01 40.40 -2.18
N LEU A 57 29.47 40.36 -3.41
CA LEU A 57 28.12 39.88 -3.74
C LEU A 57 28.12 39.32 -5.17
N SER A 58 28.11 37.99 -5.33
CA SER A 58 27.92 37.36 -6.65
C SER A 58 26.44 37.07 -6.88
N PRO A 59 25.89 37.23 -8.11
CA PRO A 59 24.52 36.83 -8.40
C PRO A 59 24.35 35.31 -8.21
N PRO A 60 23.17 34.82 -7.83
CA PRO A 60 22.88 33.39 -7.75
C PRO A 60 23.23 32.72 -9.07
N SER A 61 23.99 31.63 -9.00
CA SER A 61 24.42 30.87 -10.17
C SER A 61 23.83 29.48 -10.12
N GLU A 62 23.32 29.00 -11.24
CA GLU A 62 22.56 27.76 -11.33
C GLU A 62 23.10 26.86 -12.43
N LEU A 63 23.34 25.60 -12.09
CA LEU A 63 23.63 24.51 -13.02
C LEU A 63 22.46 23.53 -13.00
N THR A 64 21.88 23.24 -14.15
CA THR A 64 20.84 22.20 -14.31
C THR A 64 21.32 21.09 -15.23
N ILE A 65 21.19 19.85 -14.77
CA ILE A 65 21.44 18.62 -15.52
C ILE A 65 20.11 17.89 -15.63
N ASN A 66 19.62 17.63 -16.84
CA ASN A 66 18.29 17.03 -17.03
C ASN A 66 18.22 16.12 -18.28
N ASN A 67 17.00 15.77 -18.70
CA ASN A 67 16.72 15.07 -19.96
C ASN A 67 17.45 13.72 -20.14
N GLY A 68 17.68 12.97 -19.06
CA GLY A 68 18.37 11.67 -19.10
C GLY A 68 19.89 11.78 -19.21
N SER A 69 20.46 12.97 -19.01
CA SER A 69 21.89 13.20 -19.12
C SER A 69 22.68 12.41 -18.07
N LYS A 70 23.78 11.80 -18.49
CA LYS A 70 24.77 11.19 -17.59
C LYS A 70 26.00 12.10 -17.55
N VAL A 71 26.34 12.61 -16.38
CA VAL A 71 27.44 13.56 -16.17
C VAL A 71 28.34 13.09 -15.03
N LYS A 72 29.65 13.28 -15.21
CA LYS A 72 30.69 12.89 -14.24
C LYS A 72 31.58 14.10 -13.93
N PHE A 73 31.65 14.48 -12.66
CA PHE A 73 32.61 15.46 -12.15
C PHE A 73 33.78 14.71 -11.52
N ASN A 74 34.96 14.80 -12.11
CA ASN A 74 36.10 13.98 -11.69
C ASN A 74 36.89 14.56 -10.52
N ASP A 75 36.64 15.81 -10.17
CA ASP A 75 37.30 16.56 -9.11
C ASP A 75 36.24 17.20 -8.18
N VAL A 76 36.67 17.95 -7.17
CA VAL A 76 35.81 18.53 -6.14
C VAL A 76 34.68 19.36 -6.75
N THR A 77 33.47 19.17 -6.24
CA THR A 77 32.28 19.93 -6.63
C THR A 77 31.86 20.83 -5.48
N HIS A 78 31.91 22.14 -5.70
CA HIS A 78 31.43 23.16 -4.77
C HIS A 78 30.15 23.81 -5.31
N ILE A 79 29.04 23.59 -4.61
CA ILE A 79 27.80 24.34 -4.81
C ILE A 79 27.82 25.44 -3.76
N GLY A 80 28.07 26.69 -4.19
CA GLY A 80 28.34 27.81 -3.30
C GLY A 80 29.71 27.68 -2.61
N ASN A 81 30.65 28.55 -2.97
CA ASN A 81 31.99 28.59 -2.39
C ASN A 81 32.36 30.01 -1.94
N HIS A 82 32.80 30.15 -0.69
CA HIS A 82 33.14 31.40 0.01
C HIS A 82 31.95 32.33 0.36
N SER A 83 32.15 33.12 1.43
CA SER A 83 31.16 34.07 1.94
C SER A 83 30.71 35.06 0.86
N GLY A 84 29.39 35.19 0.68
CA GLY A 84 28.77 36.03 -0.35
C GLY A 84 28.46 35.31 -1.68
N GLY A 85 28.88 34.05 -1.83
CA GLY A 85 28.49 33.19 -2.96
C GLY A 85 27.12 32.53 -2.77
N TYR A 86 26.40 32.31 -3.88
CA TYR A 86 25.16 31.53 -3.91
C TYR A 86 25.12 30.60 -5.15
N GLY A 87 25.24 29.30 -4.93
CA GLY A 87 25.15 28.27 -5.97
C GLY A 87 23.89 27.40 -5.87
N ILE A 88 23.33 27.00 -7.01
CA ILE A 88 22.22 26.06 -7.12
C ILE A 88 22.59 24.97 -8.12
N LEU A 89 22.49 23.70 -7.73
CA LEU A 89 22.61 22.56 -8.63
C LEU A 89 21.28 21.81 -8.68
N ARG A 90 20.70 21.69 -9.88
CA ARG A 90 19.51 20.88 -10.14
C ARG A 90 19.87 19.66 -10.98
N VAL A 91 19.48 18.49 -10.52
CA VAL A 91 19.58 17.23 -11.27
C VAL A 91 18.17 16.66 -11.38
N ASP A 92 17.61 16.67 -12.59
CA ASP A 92 16.18 16.47 -12.79
C ASP A 92 15.85 15.43 -13.87
N GLY A 93 14.82 14.62 -13.61
CA GLY A 93 14.21 13.73 -14.59
C GLY A 93 14.76 12.30 -14.58
N ALA A 94 13.88 11.37 -14.94
CA ALA A 94 14.19 9.94 -14.95
C ALA A 94 15.33 9.62 -15.93
N GLY A 95 16.29 8.82 -15.47
CA GLY A 95 17.48 8.45 -16.25
C GLY A 95 18.62 9.48 -16.19
N THR A 96 18.40 10.67 -15.62
CA THR A 96 19.46 11.65 -15.38
C THR A 96 20.34 11.19 -14.23
N ILE A 97 21.66 11.14 -14.44
CA ILE A 97 22.65 10.66 -13.47
C ILE A 97 23.80 11.67 -13.36
N LEU A 98 24.11 12.09 -12.14
CA LEU A 98 25.34 12.82 -11.82
C LEU A 98 26.23 11.97 -10.91
N LYS A 99 27.48 11.73 -11.33
CA LYS A 99 28.53 11.13 -10.50
C LYS A 99 29.57 12.19 -10.12
N ALA A 100 29.68 12.52 -8.83
CA ALA A 100 30.77 13.34 -8.30
C ALA A 100 31.85 12.41 -7.72
N ASN A 101 33.02 12.36 -8.35
CA ASN A 101 34.06 11.38 -8.00
C ASN A 101 34.95 11.79 -6.82
N ASP A 102 34.88 13.04 -6.37
CA ASP A 102 35.56 13.53 -5.18
C ASP A 102 34.53 14.16 -4.22
N ALA A 103 34.92 15.13 -3.39
CA ALA A 103 34.02 15.81 -2.47
C ALA A 103 32.86 16.53 -3.20
N LEU A 104 31.64 16.36 -2.68
CA LEU A 104 30.44 17.10 -3.08
C LEU A 104 30.02 18.01 -1.93
N ASN A 105 30.39 19.29 -2.03
CA ASN A 105 30.15 20.29 -1.00
C ASN A 105 28.96 21.17 -1.36
N VAL A 106 28.03 21.30 -0.42
CA VAL A 106 26.84 22.15 -0.53
C VAL A 106 26.96 23.25 0.51
N GLY A 107 27.48 24.40 0.11
CA GLY A 107 27.72 25.55 0.96
C GLY A 107 29.02 25.42 1.73
N GLN A 108 30.07 26.07 1.22
CA GLN A 108 31.40 26.09 1.83
C GLN A 108 31.84 27.50 2.20
N SER A 109 32.50 27.62 3.35
CA SER A 109 33.08 28.87 3.87
C SER A 109 32.05 30.01 3.98
N GLY A 110 30.84 29.70 4.44
CA GLY A 110 29.76 30.66 4.63
C GLY A 110 28.90 30.96 3.39
N ALA A 111 29.10 30.24 2.29
CA ALA A 111 28.30 30.40 1.06
C ALA A 111 26.89 29.82 1.20
N ASN A 112 25.92 30.40 0.49
CA ASN A 112 24.58 29.83 0.34
C ASN A 112 24.57 28.81 -0.81
N ALA A 113 23.82 27.72 -0.65
CA ALA A 113 23.86 26.61 -1.58
C ALA A 113 22.58 25.77 -1.57
N GLU A 114 22.14 25.33 -2.74
CA GLU A 114 21.04 24.39 -2.88
C GLU A 114 21.37 23.25 -3.86
N LEU A 115 21.11 22.01 -3.45
CA LEU A 115 21.15 20.84 -4.31
C LEU A 115 19.75 20.25 -4.42
N TRP A 116 19.21 20.17 -5.64
CA TRP A 116 17.89 19.62 -5.94
C TRP A 116 18.03 18.37 -6.79
N ILE A 117 17.40 17.28 -6.36
CA ILE A 117 17.38 16.00 -7.05
C ILE A 117 15.93 15.57 -7.20
N THR A 118 15.40 15.63 -8.42
CA THR A 118 13.96 15.61 -8.65
C THR A 118 13.55 14.68 -9.79
N ASN A 119 12.28 14.27 -9.79
CA ASN A 119 11.64 13.53 -10.89
C ASN A 119 12.37 12.23 -11.34
N GLY A 120 13.01 11.51 -10.42
CA GLY A 120 13.67 10.22 -10.72
C GLY A 120 15.15 10.31 -11.08
N ALA A 121 15.78 11.46 -10.86
CA ALA A 121 17.21 11.66 -11.08
C ALA A 121 18.07 11.02 -9.98
N LYS A 122 19.32 10.69 -10.29
CA LYS A 122 20.26 10.08 -9.35
C LYS A 122 21.55 10.88 -9.24
N VAL A 123 21.99 11.13 -8.01
CA VAL A 123 23.29 11.74 -7.72
C VAL A 123 24.09 10.80 -6.84
N THR A 124 25.34 10.56 -7.19
CA THR A 124 26.25 9.71 -6.41
C THR A 124 27.57 10.45 -6.19
N GLN A 125 27.91 10.66 -4.92
CA GLN A 125 29.24 11.08 -4.48
C GLN A 125 30.07 9.80 -4.23
N ALA A 126 31.22 9.66 -4.90
CA ALA A 126 32.13 8.52 -4.79
C ALA A 126 33.03 8.65 -3.55
N ASN A 127 34.05 7.81 -3.37
CA ASN A 127 34.97 8.01 -2.24
C ASN A 127 35.82 9.27 -2.48
N LYS A 128 35.87 10.19 -1.49
CA LYS A 128 36.72 11.38 -1.57
C LYS A 128 38.19 10.97 -1.69
N ARG A 129 39.00 11.74 -2.42
CA ARG A 129 40.45 11.52 -2.46
C ARG A 129 41.17 12.35 -1.40
N PHE A 130 40.73 13.60 -1.19
CA PHE A 130 41.46 14.55 -0.33
C PHE A 130 40.57 15.40 0.59
N ASN A 131 39.40 15.85 0.12
CA ASN A 131 38.59 16.85 0.84
C ASN A 131 37.33 16.23 1.46
N ASP A 132 36.96 16.65 2.67
CA ASP A 132 35.73 16.21 3.32
C ASP A 132 34.48 16.72 2.59
N ASN A 133 33.37 15.98 2.71
CA ASN A 133 32.08 16.45 2.26
C ASN A 133 31.44 17.34 3.32
N TYR A 134 31.08 18.55 2.91
CA TYR A 134 30.45 19.52 3.80
C TYR A 134 29.05 19.89 3.32
N LEU A 135 28.17 20.07 4.30
CA LEU A 135 26.92 20.78 4.14
C LEU A 135 26.94 22.01 5.08
N GLY A 136 27.04 23.21 4.51
CA GLY A 136 26.95 24.49 5.20
C GLY A 136 28.17 24.91 6.04
N HIS A 137 29.35 24.39 5.74
CA HIS A 137 30.58 24.66 6.49
C HIS A 137 30.91 26.17 6.57
N GLY A 138 31.22 26.65 7.78
CA GLY A 138 31.69 28.03 8.00
C GLY A 138 30.58 29.07 8.17
N GLY A 139 29.40 28.66 8.65
CA GLY A 139 28.35 29.58 9.07
C GLY A 139 27.51 30.16 7.94
N SER A 140 27.21 29.36 6.91
CA SER A 140 26.25 29.72 5.84
C SER A 140 24.88 30.16 6.40
N THR A 141 24.06 30.87 5.62
CA THR A 141 22.66 31.17 6.03
C THR A 141 21.64 30.22 5.41
N THR A 142 21.96 29.62 4.26
CA THR A 142 21.07 28.70 3.55
C THR A 142 21.88 27.61 2.84
N SER A 143 22.06 26.45 3.47
CA SER A 143 22.63 25.25 2.83
C SER A 143 21.60 24.13 2.86
N LEU A 144 21.11 23.74 1.68
CA LEU A 144 19.93 22.88 1.52
C LEU A 144 20.18 21.76 0.51
N ILE A 145 19.83 20.54 0.89
CA ILE A 145 19.68 19.40 -0.01
C ILE A 145 18.19 19.03 -0.07
N VAL A 146 17.64 18.88 -1.28
CA VAL A 146 16.29 18.40 -1.54
C VAL A 146 16.33 17.19 -2.46
N ILE A 147 15.75 16.09 -2.01
CA ILE A 147 15.58 14.85 -2.77
C ILE A 147 14.08 14.59 -2.86
N ASP A 148 13.49 14.86 -4.02
CA ASP A 148 12.04 14.86 -4.18
C ASP A 148 11.59 13.86 -5.26
N GLY A 149 10.76 12.90 -4.85
CA GLY A 149 10.13 11.90 -5.71
C GLY A 149 10.70 10.50 -5.51
N LYS A 150 9.82 9.50 -5.63
CA LYS A 150 10.09 8.09 -5.27
C LYS A 150 11.37 7.47 -5.84
N ASP A 151 11.74 7.85 -7.05
CA ASP A 151 12.90 7.29 -7.75
C ASP A 151 14.10 8.26 -7.75
N SER A 152 13.96 9.42 -7.11
CA SER A 152 15.04 10.40 -6.92
C SER A 152 15.96 9.94 -5.80
N GLU A 153 17.27 9.92 -6.06
CA GLU A 153 18.24 9.28 -5.17
C GLU A 153 19.50 10.14 -5.01
N LEU A 154 19.92 10.34 -3.76
CA LEU A 154 21.24 10.86 -3.41
C LEU A 154 22.01 9.80 -2.63
N THR A 155 23.21 9.48 -3.08
CA THR A 155 24.10 8.55 -2.38
C THR A 155 25.44 9.22 -2.11
N TYR A 156 25.84 9.29 -0.84
CA TYR A 156 27.20 9.60 -0.41
C TYR A 156 27.92 8.30 -0.03
N ASN A 157 29.05 8.01 -0.66
CA ASN A 157 29.88 6.86 -0.28
C ASN A 157 30.91 7.19 0.81
N ASP A 158 31.04 8.47 1.19
CA ASP A 158 31.83 8.93 2.33
C ASP A 158 30.95 9.66 3.38
N SER A 159 31.55 10.02 4.52
CA SER A 159 30.95 10.89 5.53
C SER A 159 30.56 12.24 4.94
N ILE A 160 29.48 12.80 5.48
CA ILE A 160 29.08 14.20 5.29
C ILE A 160 28.98 14.85 6.66
N GLU A 161 29.60 16.01 6.82
CA GLU A 161 29.48 16.83 8.03
C GLU A 161 28.60 18.05 7.75
N ALA A 162 27.48 18.12 8.49
CA ALA A 162 26.56 19.24 8.43
C ALA A 162 26.79 20.24 9.58
N ASP A 163 26.88 21.51 9.24
CA ASP A 163 27.04 22.63 10.18
C ASP A 163 25.69 23.19 10.70
N LEU A 164 25.73 24.21 11.56
CA LEU A 164 24.61 24.75 12.36
C LEU A 164 23.42 25.36 11.60
N VAL A 165 23.44 25.34 10.28
CA VAL A 165 22.43 26.01 9.42
C VAL A 165 21.95 25.10 8.28
N SER A 166 22.38 23.85 8.32
CA SER A 166 22.25 22.90 7.22
C SER A 166 20.96 22.12 7.28
N LYS A 167 20.30 21.99 6.11
CA LYS A 167 19.00 21.32 5.97
C LYS A 167 19.04 20.23 4.91
N ILE A 168 18.44 19.08 5.21
CA ILE A 168 18.21 17.99 4.27
C ILE A 168 16.71 17.69 4.25
N ARG A 169 16.11 17.69 3.06
CA ARG A 169 14.71 17.35 2.84
C ARG A 169 14.60 16.17 1.88
N ILE A 170 14.03 15.08 2.36
CA ILE A 170 13.71 13.89 1.59
C ILE A 170 12.18 13.88 1.45
N LEU A 171 11.67 14.12 0.26
CA LEU A 171 10.25 14.41 0.01
C LEU A 171 9.65 13.39 -0.97
N ASN A 172 8.34 13.17 -0.85
CA ASN A 172 7.54 12.37 -1.80
C ASN A 172 8.16 11.00 -2.16
N GLY A 173 8.75 10.32 -1.17
CA GLY A 173 9.37 9.00 -1.35
C GLY A 173 10.83 8.99 -1.82
N GLY A 174 11.52 10.14 -1.92
CA GLY A 174 12.93 10.23 -2.30
C GLY A 174 13.85 9.38 -1.42
N THR A 175 15.06 9.08 -1.90
CA THR A 175 16.01 8.22 -1.20
C THR A 175 17.32 8.94 -0.90
N PHE A 176 17.76 8.91 0.36
CA PHE A 176 19.08 9.36 0.78
C PHE A 176 19.88 8.20 1.37
N ASN A 177 21.05 7.91 0.80
CA ASN A 177 21.97 6.89 1.28
C ASN A 177 23.29 7.52 1.72
N VAL A 178 23.79 7.12 2.89
CA VAL A 178 25.16 7.40 3.35
C VAL A 178 25.85 6.07 3.63
N ASN A 179 26.63 5.60 2.65
CA ASN A 179 27.32 4.30 2.68
C ASN A 179 28.66 4.34 3.42
N TYR A 180 28.89 5.39 4.21
CA TYR A 180 30.12 5.54 4.97
C TYR A 180 30.19 4.57 6.14
N ASN A 181 31.22 3.73 6.12
CA ASN A 181 31.37 2.65 7.09
C ASN A 181 32.35 2.96 8.24
N LYS A 182 32.96 4.16 8.30
CA LYS A 182 34.05 4.50 9.23
C LYS A 182 33.77 5.72 10.13
N GLY A 183 33.03 5.57 11.21
CA GLY A 183 32.75 6.68 12.13
C GLY A 183 31.41 7.35 11.84
N THR A 184 31.08 8.42 12.56
CA THR A 184 29.71 8.92 12.68
C THR A 184 29.38 10.02 11.68
N THR A 185 28.19 9.97 11.06
CA THR A 185 27.67 11.04 10.20
C THR A 185 26.99 12.11 11.04
N TYR A 186 27.40 13.37 10.91
CA TYR A 186 26.83 14.51 11.65
C TYR A 186 25.83 15.27 10.78
N LEU A 187 24.59 15.36 11.25
CA LEU A 187 23.49 16.02 10.55
C LEU A 187 22.84 17.04 11.47
N TYR A 188 22.34 18.13 10.89
CA TYR A 188 21.79 19.24 11.66
C TYR A 188 20.27 19.24 11.67
N ASP A 189 19.63 19.58 10.54
CA ASP A 189 18.18 19.61 10.36
C ASP A 189 17.78 18.67 9.20
N VAL A 190 17.02 17.62 9.51
CA VAL A 190 16.62 16.58 8.55
C VAL A 190 15.11 16.41 8.58
N GLU A 191 14.46 16.54 7.43
CA GLU A 191 13.07 16.19 7.20
C GLU A 191 13.00 15.00 6.26
N ASN A 192 12.45 13.89 6.73
CA ASN A 192 12.39 12.64 6.00
C ASN A 192 10.95 12.17 5.78
N GLN A 193 10.47 12.30 4.55
CA GLN A 193 9.20 11.80 4.02
C GLN A 193 9.44 10.74 2.91
N GLY A 194 10.62 10.12 2.91
CA GLY A 194 11.03 9.10 1.95
C GLY A 194 11.84 8.01 2.63
N TYR A 195 12.96 7.59 2.06
CA TYR A 195 13.84 6.57 2.63
C TYR A 195 15.21 7.16 2.99
N PHE A 196 15.62 7.03 4.25
CA PHE A 196 16.92 7.49 4.71
C PHE A 196 17.74 6.34 5.32
N ASN A 197 18.85 6.01 4.67
CA ASN A 197 19.70 4.88 5.05
C ASN A 197 21.13 5.36 5.35
N THR A 198 21.70 4.90 6.47
CA THR A 198 23.11 5.12 6.79
C THR A 198 23.76 3.83 7.29
N ALA A 199 25.02 3.59 6.93
CA ALA A 199 25.68 2.33 7.29
C ALA A 199 26.31 2.32 8.71
N HIS A 200 26.67 3.48 9.27
CA HIS A 200 27.38 3.61 10.56
C HIS A 200 26.62 4.41 11.65
N GLY A 201 25.36 4.79 11.42
CA GLY A 201 24.55 5.57 12.36
C GLY A 201 24.72 7.08 12.18
N ILE A 202 23.93 7.88 12.91
CA ILE A 202 23.90 9.35 12.75
C ILE A 202 23.94 10.08 14.10
N VAL A 203 24.55 11.27 14.11
CA VAL A 203 24.40 12.27 15.17
C VAL A 203 23.51 13.39 14.64
N ILE A 204 22.38 13.62 15.30
CA ILE A 204 21.48 14.75 15.04
C ILE A 204 21.82 15.88 16.00
N ARG A 205 22.13 17.06 15.44
CA ARG A 205 22.50 18.26 16.19
C ARG A 205 21.31 19.20 16.47
N LYS A 206 20.26 19.22 15.62
CA LYS A 206 19.09 20.10 15.81
C LYS A 206 17.74 19.42 15.65
N THR A 207 17.37 18.94 14.47
CA THR A 207 16.03 18.35 14.25
C THR A 207 16.14 17.13 13.35
N LEU A 208 15.44 16.06 13.72
CA LEU A 208 15.09 14.96 12.83
C LEU A 208 13.58 14.81 12.84
N LYS A 209 12.93 15.13 11.71
CA LYS A 209 11.50 14.96 11.50
C LYS A 209 11.26 13.76 10.57
N ILE A 210 10.44 12.81 11.02
CA ILE A 210 10.03 11.63 10.26
C ILE A 210 8.55 11.76 9.88
N GLY A 211 8.26 11.74 8.59
CA GLY A 211 6.93 11.91 8.01
C GLY A 211 6.53 13.37 7.78
N SER A 212 5.45 13.54 7.00
CA SER A 212 4.87 14.85 6.67
C SER A 212 3.90 15.35 7.77
N ASP A 213 3.81 16.68 7.90
CA ASP A 213 2.99 17.33 8.95
C ASP A 213 1.48 17.09 8.79
N ASP A 214 1.02 16.70 7.59
CA ASP A 214 -0.37 16.33 7.31
C ASP A 214 -0.66 14.83 7.54
N HIS A 215 0.32 14.08 8.05
CA HIS A 215 0.29 12.65 8.30
C HIS A 215 0.02 11.77 7.05
N THR A 216 0.27 12.28 5.84
CA THR A 216 -0.02 11.54 4.59
C THR A 216 1.18 10.77 4.04
N GLN A 217 2.39 11.31 4.19
CA GLN A 217 3.62 10.76 3.64
C GLN A 217 4.52 10.24 4.76
N ALA A 218 4.79 8.94 4.75
CA ALA A 218 5.63 8.29 5.74
C ALA A 218 7.12 8.56 5.49
N GLY A 219 7.89 8.67 6.59
CA GLY A 219 9.33 8.58 6.55
C GLY A 219 9.80 7.17 6.95
N GLU A 220 10.71 6.61 6.17
CA GLU A 220 11.38 5.35 6.41
C GLU A 220 12.85 5.57 6.73
N PHE A 221 13.41 4.76 7.60
CA PHE A 221 14.81 4.89 8.01
C PHE A 221 15.48 3.53 8.24
N ASN A 222 16.79 3.48 8.01
CA ASN A 222 17.63 2.35 8.36
C ASN A 222 18.97 2.84 8.94
N PHE A 223 19.11 2.72 10.25
CA PHE A 223 20.31 3.14 11.00
C PHE A 223 20.77 1.99 11.91
N PRO A 224 21.52 1.00 11.39
CA PRO A 224 21.86 -0.22 12.12
C PRO A 224 22.78 0.03 13.34
N ARG A 225 23.54 1.14 13.35
CA ARG A 225 24.30 1.60 14.54
C ARG A 225 23.58 2.69 15.34
N GLY A 226 22.35 3.00 14.96
CA GLY A 226 21.43 3.89 15.67
C GLY A 226 21.75 5.39 15.59
N ILE A 227 21.09 6.14 16.48
CA ILE A 227 21.01 7.60 16.47
C ILE A 227 21.54 8.16 17.80
N ILE A 228 22.31 9.23 17.71
CA ILE A 228 22.74 10.06 18.85
C ILE A 228 22.10 11.44 18.71
N ALA A 229 21.26 11.83 19.67
CA ALA A 229 20.67 13.16 19.72
C ALA A 229 21.50 14.08 20.62
N SER A 230 21.99 15.18 20.06
CA SER A 230 22.77 16.21 20.75
C SER A 230 21.91 17.02 21.74
N PRO A 231 22.51 17.82 22.64
CA PRO A 231 21.82 18.79 23.49
C PRO A 231 20.76 19.59 22.74
N ASN A 232 19.52 19.54 23.23
CA ASN A 232 18.34 20.24 22.68
C ASN A 232 17.90 19.80 21.28
N ALA A 233 18.44 18.71 20.73
CA ALA A 233 17.95 18.15 19.47
C ALA A 233 16.49 17.72 19.61
N ARG A 234 15.68 17.94 18.56
CA ARG A 234 14.26 17.61 18.48
C ARG A 234 14.05 16.41 17.58
N LEU A 235 13.47 15.35 18.11
CA LEU A 235 13.04 14.18 17.36
C LEU A 235 11.52 14.27 17.19
N VAL A 236 11.06 14.45 15.96
CA VAL A 236 9.65 14.70 15.65
C VAL A 236 9.12 13.59 14.75
N PHE A 237 8.02 12.97 15.15
CA PHE A 237 7.40 11.88 14.40
C PHE A 237 6.00 12.29 14.01
N LYS A 238 5.75 12.39 12.70
CA LYS A 238 4.44 12.75 12.15
C LYS A 238 3.77 11.59 11.42
N LYS A 239 4.56 10.73 10.76
CA LYS A 239 4.02 9.59 10.02
C LYS A 239 5.06 8.50 9.84
N LEU A 240 4.70 7.29 10.27
CA LEU A 240 5.52 6.10 10.12
C LEU A 240 4.97 5.21 8.99
N LYS A 241 5.81 4.31 8.48
CA LYS A 241 5.42 3.42 7.37
C LYS A 241 4.40 2.36 7.80
N GLU A 242 4.56 1.85 9.00
CA GLU A 242 3.80 0.76 9.59
C GLU A 242 3.82 0.84 11.12
N ASP A 243 3.00 0.02 11.76
CA ASP A 243 2.99 -0.13 13.22
C ASP A 243 4.20 -0.94 13.72
N ASP A 244 4.53 -0.77 14.99
CA ASP A 244 5.59 -1.47 15.71
C ASP A 244 7.01 -1.22 15.15
N ILE A 245 7.24 -0.05 14.56
CA ILE A 245 8.59 0.36 14.14
C ILE A 245 9.47 0.58 15.36
N ILE A 246 10.67 -0.02 15.34
CA ILE A 246 11.71 0.22 16.33
C ILE A 246 12.54 1.42 15.90
N PHE A 247 12.52 2.49 16.69
CA PHE A 247 13.37 3.66 16.51
C PHE A 247 14.72 3.45 17.23
N PRO A 248 15.85 3.38 16.50
CA PRO A 248 17.13 2.94 17.05
C PRO A 248 17.87 4.10 17.75
N LEU A 249 17.29 4.64 18.81
CA LEU A 249 17.90 5.72 19.60
C LEU A 249 18.93 5.16 20.57
N VAL A 250 20.19 5.53 20.40
CA VAL A 250 21.31 5.04 21.24
C VAL A 250 21.56 5.98 22.41
N HIS A 251 21.58 7.28 22.12
CA HIS A 251 21.81 8.33 23.12
C HIS A 251 20.88 9.52 22.91
N CYS A 252 20.41 10.10 24.01
CA CYS A 252 19.68 11.37 24.04
C CYS A 252 20.28 12.26 25.12
N TYR A 253 21.04 13.29 24.72
CA TYR A 253 21.60 14.27 25.65
C TYR A 253 20.65 15.45 25.77
N ASN A 254 19.81 15.50 26.82
CA ASN A 254 18.81 16.57 27.01
C ASN A 254 18.02 16.91 25.72
N CYS A 255 17.62 15.89 24.98
CA CYS A 255 16.90 16.03 23.72
C CYS A 255 15.39 16.20 23.97
N ASN A 256 14.63 16.58 22.95
CA ASN A 256 13.17 16.70 23.01
C ASN A 256 12.56 15.69 22.02
N ILE A 257 11.49 15.02 22.44
CA ILE A 257 10.76 14.03 21.64
C ILE A 257 9.33 14.50 21.47
N GLU A 258 8.88 14.61 20.23
CA GLU A 258 7.51 14.95 19.87
C GLU A 258 6.94 13.80 19.02
N TYR A 259 6.07 13.00 19.64
CA TYR A 259 5.38 11.88 18.99
C TYR A 259 3.98 12.30 18.59
N ASP A 260 3.74 12.37 17.29
CA ASP A 260 2.50 12.85 16.69
C ASP A 260 2.18 12.01 15.44
N ALA A 261 2.27 10.69 15.59
CA ALA A 261 2.04 9.73 14.52
C ALA A 261 0.97 8.73 14.96
N PRO A 262 0.00 8.37 14.10
CA PRO A 262 -1.08 7.44 14.47
C PRO A 262 -0.60 6.00 14.63
N GLU A 263 0.53 5.65 14.03
CA GLU A 263 1.14 4.32 14.17
C GLU A 263 1.66 4.09 15.59
N LYS A 264 2.00 2.84 15.91
CA LYS A 264 2.78 2.49 17.10
C LYS A 264 4.28 2.53 16.82
N MET A 265 5.07 3.14 17.69
CA MET A 265 6.53 3.15 17.65
C MET A 265 7.12 2.61 18.94
N GLN A 266 8.22 1.89 18.84
CA GLN A 266 8.97 1.35 19.97
C GLN A 266 10.34 2.03 20.05
N ILE A 267 10.79 2.41 21.25
CA ILE A 267 12.19 2.78 21.51
C ILE A 267 12.80 1.69 22.38
N ASN A 268 13.90 1.09 21.92
CA ASN A 268 14.62 0.02 22.62
C ASN A 268 16.15 0.22 22.57
N ASN A 269 16.90 -0.62 23.30
CA ASN A 269 18.37 -0.72 23.23
C ASN A 269 19.17 0.57 23.48
N ILE A 270 18.65 1.44 24.36
CA ILE A 270 19.38 2.65 24.77
C ILE A 270 20.64 2.27 25.54
N SER A 271 21.76 2.89 25.16
CA SER A 271 23.08 2.59 25.70
C SER A 271 23.13 2.81 27.21
N ARG A 272 23.73 1.86 27.94
CA ARG A 272 24.03 1.99 29.37
C ARG A 272 25.21 2.93 29.64
N ALA A 273 26.08 3.10 28.64
CA ALA A 273 27.15 4.07 28.73
C ALA A 273 26.54 5.47 28.51
N GLY A 274 26.92 6.46 29.31
CA GLY A 274 26.47 7.85 29.12
C GLY A 274 25.18 8.25 29.84
N LYS A 275 25.01 9.55 30.04
CA LYS A 275 23.80 10.15 30.63
C LYS A 275 22.76 10.35 29.53
N ASN A 276 21.68 9.55 29.53
CA ASN A 276 20.54 9.81 28.67
C ASN A 276 19.48 10.59 29.46
N SER A 277 19.03 11.71 28.91
CA SER A 277 18.01 12.54 29.52
C SER A 277 17.15 13.20 28.45
N VAL A 278 15.84 13.18 28.63
CA VAL A 278 14.89 13.89 27.78
C VAL A 278 14.43 15.13 28.53
N ASN A 279 14.56 16.28 27.87
CA ASN A 279 14.09 17.54 28.43
C ASN A 279 12.55 17.64 28.35
N GLU A 280 11.99 17.30 27.19
CA GLU A 280 10.55 17.31 26.96
C GLU A 280 10.13 16.11 26.11
N MET A 281 9.11 15.39 26.57
CA MET A 281 8.46 14.30 25.83
C MET A 281 6.98 14.64 25.65
N LEU A 282 6.58 14.87 24.41
CA LEU A 282 5.20 15.18 24.03
C LEU A 282 4.65 14.01 23.21
N ILE A 283 3.49 13.49 23.61
CA ILE A 283 2.79 12.42 22.89
C ILE A 283 1.40 12.96 22.53
N ASN A 284 1.30 13.48 21.31
CA ASN A 284 0.09 14.12 20.78
C ASN A 284 -0.97 13.10 20.36
N GLN A 285 -0.57 12.07 19.61
CA GLN A 285 -1.44 10.99 19.15
C GLN A 285 -0.67 9.67 18.96
N GLY A 286 -1.40 8.56 18.88
CA GLY A 286 -0.84 7.22 18.64
C GLY A 286 -0.14 6.64 19.86
N THR A 287 0.68 5.60 19.66
CA THR A 287 1.33 4.88 20.78
C THR A 287 2.85 4.93 20.68
N LEU A 288 3.49 5.54 21.69
CA LEU A 288 4.93 5.42 21.93
C LEU A 288 5.16 4.37 23.01
N ALA A 289 5.85 3.28 22.67
CA ALA A 289 6.16 2.20 23.59
C ALA A 289 7.65 2.19 23.94
N LEU A 290 7.96 2.03 25.23
CA LEU A 290 9.31 1.85 25.74
C LEU A 290 9.41 0.42 26.24
N THR A 291 9.99 -0.46 25.42
CA THR A 291 9.76 -1.92 25.47
C THR A 291 10.54 -2.66 26.56
N ASP A 292 11.32 -1.95 27.36
CA ASP A 292 12.00 -2.46 28.55
C ASP A 292 11.98 -1.31 29.56
N GLN A 293 11.47 -1.54 30.76
CA GLN A 293 11.39 -0.49 31.78
C GLN A 293 12.77 0.09 32.11
N SER A 294 13.83 -0.72 32.00
CA SER A 294 15.21 -0.25 32.12
C SER A 294 15.64 0.69 30.99
N THR A 295 14.95 0.65 29.84
CA THR A 295 15.09 1.65 28.79
C THR A 295 14.61 3.00 29.29
N PHE A 296 13.42 3.07 29.93
CA PHE A 296 12.90 4.31 30.51
C PHE A 296 13.62 4.74 31.80
N GLU A 297 14.08 3.82 32.65
CA GLU A 297 14.98 4.14 33.79
C GLU A 297 16.28 4.80 33.31
N ARG A 298 16.85 4.29 32.20
CA ARG A 298 17.99 4.94 31.54
C ARG A 298 17.61 6.26 30.88
N PHE A 299 16.31 6.52 30.66
CA PHE A 299 15.73 7.68 29.99
C PHE A 299 15.08 8.62 31.02
N GLY A 300 15.88 9.32 31.81
CA GLY A 300 15.32 10.33 32.72
C GLY A 300 14.56 11.41 31.95
N VAL A 301 13.26 11.55 32.16
CA VAL A 301 12.43 12.58 31.50
C VAL A 301 12.18 13.71 32.48
N LYS A 302 12.44 14.95 32.08
CA LYS A 302 12.10 16.11 32.92
C LYS A 302 10.62 16.42 32.86
N ASN A 303 10.10 16.68 31.67
CA ASN A 303 8.71 17.03 31.43
C ASN A 303 8.05 16.04 30.47
N LEU A 304 6.94 15.44 30.88
CA LEU A 304 6.15 14.50 30.10
C LEU A 304 4.73 15.06 29.90
N THR A 305 4.24 15.07 28.67
CA THR A 305 2.84 15.35 28.38
C THR A 305 2.28 14.28 27.46
N ILE A 306 1.18 13.65 27.88
CA ILE A 306 0.39 12.74 27.04
C ILE A 306 -0.94 13.46 26.77
N PHE A 307 -1.17 13.84 25.52
CA PHE A 307 -2.43 14.45 25.09
C PHE A 307 -3.52 13.40 24.87
N ASN A 308 -4.78 13.83 24.75
CA ASN A 308 -5.97 12.96 24.75
C ASN A 308 -5.88 11.74 23.82
N ASP A 309 -5.32 11.89 22.62
CA ASP A 309 -5.22 10.82 21.62
C ASP A 309 -3.88 10.05 21.67
N GLY A 310 -3.00 10.44 22.59
CA GLY A 310 -1.68 9.87 22.80
C GLY A 310 -1.69 8.73 23.83
N THR A 311 -0.78 7.77 23.64
CA THR A 311 -0.51 6.68 24.58
C THR A 311 0.99 6.54 24.80
N LEU A 312 1.41 6.57 26.07
CA LEU A 312 2.73 6.09 26.48
C LEU A 312 2.57 4.68 27.04
N SER A 313 3.20 3.70 26.42
CA SER A 313 3.22 2.32 26.93
C SER A 313 4.59 2.03 27.55
N LEU A 314 4.58 1.70 28.84
CA LEU A 314 5.74 1.22 29.59
C LEU A 314 5.62 -0.28 29.89
N SER A 315 4.75 -0.98 29.14
CA SER A 315 4.39 -2.38 29.37
C SER A 315 5.64 -3.28 29.44
N ASN A 316 5.72 -4.03 30.53
CA ASN A 316 6.90 -4.76 30.98
C ASN A 316 7.14 -6.06 30.21
N ILE A 317 8.11 -6.07 29.29
CA ILE A 317 8.73 -7.32 28.82
C ILE A 317 10.11 -7.44 29.48
N GLY A 318 10.16 -7.86 30.76
CA GLY A 318 11.40 -8.38 31.36
C GLY A 318 12.05 -7.62 32.52
N GLN A 319 11.30 -7.01 33.44
CA GLN A 319 11.86 -6.38 34.64
C GLN A 319 12.70 -7.31 35.53
N LYS A 320 13.65 -6.69 36.25
CA LYS A 320 14.53 -7.30 37.27
C LYS A 320 14.37 -6.72 38.68
N SER A 321 13.59 -5.66 38.89
CA SER A 321 13.50 -4.93 40.18
C SER A 321 12.06 -4.77 40.66
N ALA A 322 11.75 -5.37 41.81
CA ALA A 322 10.49 -5.12 42.51
C ALA A 322 10.39 -3.65 42.94
N TYR A 323 9.19 -3.07 42.90
CA TYR A 323 8.93 -1.75 43.47
C TYR A 323 9.18 -1.76 44.99
N ASP A 324 9.98 -0.81 45.47
CA ASP A 324 10.22 -0.55 46.90
C ASP A 324 9.97 0.93 47.18
N GLU A 325 8.89 1.20 47.91
CA GLU A 325 8.49 2.56 48.32
C GLU A 325 9.59 3.31 49.09
N ASN A 326 10.51 2.59 49.77
CA ASN A 326 11.60 3.19 50.54
C ASN A 326 12.89 3.39 49.73
N ASN A 327 12.97 2.86 48.50
CA ASN A 327 14.16 2.91 47.67
C ASN A 327 13.82 3.09 46.18
N LEU A 328 13.54 4.33 45.79
CA LEU A 328 13.16 4.71 44.44
C LEU A 328 14.36 4.97 43.50
N ASN A 329 15.60 4.70 43.93
CA ASN A 329 16.80 5.08 43.18
C ASN A 329 16.91 4.42 41.79
N ASN A 330 16.25 3.27 41.61
CA ASN A 330 16.23 2.54 40.34
C ASN A 330 14.87 2.63 39.65
N SER A 331 13.96 3.48 40.13
CA SER A 331 12.64 3.64 39.53
C SER A 331 12.69 4.57 38.33
N PRO A 332 11.92 4.29 37.27
CA PRO A 332 11.77 5.25 36.19
C PRO A 332 11.11 6.53 36.71
N PHE A 333 11.69 7.68 36.38
CA PHE A 333 11.36 8.93 37.06
C PHE A 333 11.09 10.09 36.09
N VAL A 334 9.90 10.71 36.21
CA VAL A 334 9.61 12.03 35.62
C VAL A 334 9.97 13.11 36.63
N GLN A 335 11.01 13.88 36.33
CA GLN A 335 11.73 14.71 37.29
C GLN A 335 10.98 15.98 37.71
N GLU A 336 10.26 16.60 36.78
CA GLU A 336 9.58 17.87 37.00
C GLU A 336 8.06 17.70 36.92
N ASN A 337 7.49 17.69 35.72
CA ASN A 337 6.03 17.71 35.54
C ASN A 337 5.55 16.60 34.60
N PHE A 338 4.50 15.90 35.01
CA PHE A 338 3.73 14.99 34.17
C PHE A 338 2.31 15.51 33.97
N ILE A 339 1.98 15.90 32.75
CA ILE A 339 0.62 16.26 32.34
C ILE A 339 -0.06 15.05 31.69
N HIS A 340 -1.00 14.42 32.38
CA HIS A 340 -1.65 13.19 31.96
C HIS A 340 -3.08 13.44 31.46
N GLN A 341 -3.26 13.51 30.13
CA GLN A 341 -4.57 13.69 29.48
C GLN A 341 -4.97 12.48 28.62
N GLY A 342 -4.02 11.82 27.98
CA GLY A 342 -4.23 10.60 27.20
C GLY A 342 -4.13 9.34 28.05
N THR A 343 -3.47 8.30 27.50
CA THR A 343 -3.31 7.01 28.17
C THR A 343 -1.88 6.76 28.62
N LEU A 344 -1.68 6.49 29.90
CA LEU A 344 -0.48 5.85 30.42
C LEU A 344 -0.77 4.35 30.60
N ASP A 345 -0.05 3.52 29.86
CA ASP A 345 -0.23 2.07 29.85
C ASP A 345 0.94 1.37 30.54
N LEU A 346 0.74 0.96 31.79
CA LEU A 346 1.71 0.17 32.57
C LEU A 346 1.49 -1.34 32.41
N ALA A 347 0.31 -1.73 31.92
CA ALA A 347 -0.14 -3.11 31.82
C ALA A 347 0.52 -3.84 30.64
N ASP A 348 1.12 -5.01 30.88
CA ASP A 348 1.60 -5.93 29.84
C ASP A 348 0.51 -6.93 29.38
N GLY A 349 -0.59 -7.02 30.13
CA GLY A 349 -1.72 -7.91 29.89
C GLY A 349 -1.46 -9.37 30.26
N SER A 350 -0.26 -9.70 30.77
CA SER A 350 0.16 -11.03 31.17
C SER A 350 -0.43 -11.44 32.53
N ASN A 351 -0.73 -10.46 33.38
CA ASN A 351 -1.20 -10.66 34.77
C ASN A 351 -0.27 -11.58 35.59
N GLN A 352 1.03 -11.52 35.30
CA GLN A 352 2.09 -12.20 36.04
C GLN A 352 2.63 -11.27 37.14
N PRO A 353 3.37 -11.77 38.15
CA PRO A 353 3.91 -10.96 39.25
C PRO A 353 5.00 -9.94 38.86
N ASN A 354 5.16 -9.65 37.57
CA ASN A 354 6.14 -8.73 37.02
C ASN A 354 5.50 -7.35 36.82
N PHE A 355 5.21 -6.65 37.92
CA PHE A 355 4.50 -5.37 37.87
C PHE A 355 5.41 -4.19 37.56
N SER A 356 4.99 -3.34 36.63
CA SER A 356 5.63 -2.09 36.27
C SER A 356 5.39 -1.00 37.33
N HIS A 357 6.22 0.03 37.32
CA HIS A 357 5.94 1.24 38.10
C HIS A 357 6.50 2.51 37.44
N LEU A 358 5.89 3.63 37.75
CA LEU A 358 6.35 4.96 37.34
C LEU A 358 6.36 5.88 38.55
N VAL A 359 7.50 6.54 38.78
CA VAL A 359 7.61 7.59 39.79
C VAL A 359 7.58 8.95 39.08
N VAL A 360 6.80 9.89 39.60
CA VAL A 360 6.71 11.26 39.06
C VAL A 360 6.78 12.28 40.18
N ASN A 361 7.35 13.45 39.88
CA ASN A 361 7.38 14.55 40.82
C ASN A 361 6.01 15.26 40.87
N ASN A 362 5.74 16.25 40.01
CA ASN A 362 4.41 16.87 39.93
C ASN A 362 3.52 16.17 38.90
N TYR A 363 2.23 16.10 39.18
CA TYR A 363 1.27 15.36 38.36
C TYR A 363 -0.01 16.16 38.10
N THR A 364 -0.39 16.33 36.83
CA THR A 364 -1.70 16.86 36.46
C THR A 364 -2.59 15.71 36.03
N SER A 365 -3.66 15.44 36.79
CA SER A 365 -4.61 14.35 36.52
C SER A 365 -5.58 14.69 35.39
N GLY A 366 -6.11 13.66 34.71
CA GLY A 366 -7.19 13.81 33.72
C GLY A 366 -7.29 12.67 32.70
N GLY A 367 -6.23 11.87 32.54
CA GLY A 367 -6.14 10.80 31.56
C GLY A 367 -6.59 9.42 32.06
N THR A 368 -6.17 8.38 31.33
CA THR A 368 -6.43 6.97 31.64
C THR A 368 -5.13 6.27 32.06
N LEU A 369 -5.13 5.67 33.24
CA LEU A 369 -4.06 4.79 33.70
C LEU A 369 -4.49 3.33 33.51
N LEU A 370 -3.77 2.56 32.70
CA LEU A 370 -3.95 1.11 32.58
C LEU A 370 -2.93 0.39 33.45
N VAL A 371 -3.43 -0.50 34.31
CA VAL A 371 -2.63 -1.33 35.23
C VAL A 371 -3.04 -2.80 35.12
N ASP A 372 -2.09 -3.70 35.33
CA ASP A 372 -2.36 -5.08 35.68
C ASP A 372 -2.41 -5.22 37.21
N THR A 373 -3.32 -6.05 37.69
CA THR A 373 -3.49 -6.33 39.12
C THR A 373 -3.79 -7.80 39.32
N VAL A 374 -3.00 -8.45 40.17
CA VAL A 374 -3.28 -9.79 40.73
C VAL A 374 -3.69 -9.63 42.19
N TRP A 375 -4.86 -10.14 42.55
CA TRP A 375 -5.44 -10.10 43.88
C TRP A 375 -5.84 -11.51 44.32
N ASN A 376 -5.02 -12.08 45.19
CA ASN A 376 -5.21 -13.42 45.75
C ASN A 376 -5.57 -13.36 47.24
N LYS A 377 -6.05 -14.49 47.78
CA LYS A 377 -6.28 -14.68 49.23
C LYS A 377 -4.97 -14.56 50.03
N ASP A 378 -3.87 -15.09 49.48
CA ASP A 378 -2.52 -14.86 50.00
C ASP A 378 -1.97 -13.53 49.47
N SER A 379 -1.79 -12.56 50.36
CA SER A 379 -1.31 -11.22 50.02
C SER A 379 0.12 -11.22 49.48
N SER A 380 0.95 -12.22 49.81
CA SER A 380 2.33 -12.31 49.32
C SER A 380 2.43 -12.59 47.81
N THR A 381 1.35 -13.12 47.23
CA THR A 381 1.23 -13.42 45.79
C THR A 381 0.40 -12.39 45.03
N SER A 382 -0.05 -11.34 45.73
CA SER A 382 -0.83 -10.24 45.16
C SER A 382 0.09 -9.08 44.77
N GLY A 383 -0.24 -8.37 43.70
CA GLY A 383 0.48 -7.18 43.29
C GLY A 383 -0.25 -6.41 42.20
N SER A 384 0.24 -5.21 41.90
CA SER A 384 -0.31 -4.34 40.87
C SER A 384 0.80 -3.48 40.28
N ASP A 385 0.59 -2.98 39.06
CA ASP A 385 1.37 -1.86 38.57
C ASP A 385 1.10 -0.61 39.42
N ILE A 386 2.12 0.24 39.57
CA ILE A 386 2.10 1.37 40.50
C ILE A 386 2.45 2.71 39.84
N LEU A 387 1.63 3.73 40.08
CA LEU A 387 1.99 5.14 39.86
C LEU A 387 2.30 5.82 41.20
N HIS A 388 3.52 6.30 41.39
CA HIS A 388 3.98 6.99 42.61
C HIS A 388 4.22 8.47 42.34
N ILE A 389 3.50 9.34 43.05
CA ILE A 389 3.60 10.80 42.93
C ILE A 389 4.22 11.39 44.21
N LEU A 390 5.37 12.05 44.07
CA LEU A 390 6.11 12.67 45.18
C LEU A 390 5.64 14.11 45.48
N GLY A 391 5.32 14.84 44.42
CA GLY A 391 5.03 16.27 44.43
C GLY A 391 3.55 16.58 44.51
N ASN A 392 3.18 17.74 43.97
CA ASN A 392 1.79 18.21 44.01
C ASN A 392 0.96 17.55 42.91
N ILE A 393 -0.33 17.34 43.19
CA ILE A 393 -1.33 16.94 42.20
C ILE A 393 -2.18 18.13 41.81
N ASP A 394 -2.25 18.44 40.51
CA ASP A 394 -3.22 19.36 39.93
C ASP A 394 -4.40 18.57 39.33
N SER A 395 -5.57 18.65 39.96
CA SER A 395 -6.81 18.01 39.49
C SER A 395 -7.78 18.96 38.78
N SER A 396 -7.33 20.14 38.35
CA SER A 396 -8.15 21.11 37.61
C SER A 396 -8.79 20.55 36.33
N ARG A 397 -8.24 19.46 35.78
CA ARG A 397 -8.72 18.79 34.56
C ARG A 397 -9.52 17.51 34.82
N GLY A 398 -9.83 17.22 36.08
CA GLY A 398 -10.57 16.02 36.49
C GLY A 398 -9.67 14.90 37.03
N ALA A 399 -10.31 13.81 37.43
CA ALA A 399 -9.65 12.64 38.00
C ALA A 399 -9.02 11.77 36.90
N THR A 400 -7.89 11.14 37.20
CA THR A 400 -7.32 10.08 36.36
C THR A 400 -8.19 8.83 36.50
N THR A 401 -8.63 8.26 35.37
CA THR A 401 -9.39 7.02 35.37
C THR A 401 -8.45 5.82 35.34
N VAL A 402 -8.44 5.02 36.40
CA VAL A 402 -7.66 3.79 36.50
C VAL A 402 -8.51 2.62 36.01
N LYS A 403 -7.94 1.79 35.12
CA LYS A 403 -8.58 0.59 34.56
C LYS A 403 -7.58 -0.55 34.46
N THR A 404 -8.10 -1.76 34.37
CA THR A 404 -7.32 -2.96 34.01
C THR A 404 -7.66 -3.40 32.59
N LYS A 405 -6.69 -3.90 31.81
CA LYS A 405 -6.95 -4.36 30.43
C LYS A 405 -7.90 -5.55 30.38
N ASN A 406 -7.70 -6.52 31.27
CA ASN A 406 -8.37 -7.82 31.24
C ASN A 406 -9.17 -8.15 32.52
N GLY A 407 -9.36 -7.17 33.40
CA GLY A 407 -9.91 -7.37 34.75
C GLY A 407 -8.81 -7.56 35.80
N ILE A 408 -9.21 -7.68 37.07
CA ILE A 408 -8.33 -8.05 38.18
C ILE A 408 -8.28 -9.57 38.26
N PHE A 409 -7.07 -10.13 38.16
CA PHE A 409 -6.82 -11.57 38.20
C PHE A 409 -6.60 -12.06 39.62
N GLY A 410 -6.83 -13.34 39.86
CA GLY A 410 -6.55 -13.99 41.15
C GLY A 410 -7.74 -14.69 41.78
N ASP A 411 -7.51 -15.31 42.94
CA ASP A 411 -8.46 -16.17 43.64
C ASP A 411 -9.23 -15.47 44.77
N ILE A 412 -9.21 -14.13 44.81
CA ILE A 412 -9.97 -13.37 45.82
C ILE A 412 -11.47 -13.65 45.74
N GLU A 413 -12.09 -13.83 46.91
CA GLU A 413 -13.53 -14.01 47.06
C GLU A 413 -14.11 -12.88 47.91
N LYS A 414 -15.36 -12.53 47.63
CA LYS A 414 -16.08 -11.49 48.38
C LYS A 414 -16.49 -12.01 49.76
N THR A 415 -16.17 -11.27 50.82
CA THR A 415 -16.51 -11.62 52.20
C THR A 415 -17.54 -10.66 52.81
N ASN A 416 -17.92 -10.90 54.07
CA ASN A 416 -18.71 -9.98 54.88
C ASN A 416 -17.87 -8.84 55.48
N GLN A 417 -16.59 -8.74 55.14
CA GLN A 417 -15.71 -7.65 55.53
C GLN A 417 -15.20 -6.91 54.29
N LYS A 418 -14.89 -5.63 54.47
CA LYS A 418 -14.26 -4.82 53.44
C LYS A 418 -12.84 -5.33 53.19
N GLN A 419 -12.50 -5.56 51.91
CA GLN A 419 -11.19 -6.07 51.50
C GLN A 419 -10.51 -5.08 50.55
N THR A 420 -9.18 -4.96 50.65
CA THR A 420 -8.35 -4.09 49.79
C THR A 420 -7.25 -4.88 49.09
N SER A 421 -6.91 -4.51 47.86
CA SER A 421 -5.83 -5.12 47.06
C SER A 421 -4.44 -4.64 47.46
N SER A 422 -3.42 -5.04 46.69
CA SER A 422 -2.12 -4.37 46.65
C SER A 422 -2.22 -2.92 46.16
N LEU A 423 -1.19 -2.12 46.46
CA LEU A 423 -1.10 -0.70 46.11
C LEU A 423 -1.18 -0.49 44.59
N VAL A 424 -1.97 0.47 44.13
CA VAL A 424 -2.13 0.83 42.70
C VAL A 424 -1.56 2.22 42.40
N ALA A 425 -1.74 3.16 43.33
CA ALA A 425 -1.15 4.48 43.23
C ALA A 425 -0.89 5.08 44.60
N ILE A 426 0.10 5.96 44.69
CA ILE A 426 0.44 6.71 45.90
C ILE A 426 0.66 8.18 45.55
N ALA A 427 0.16 9.07 46.40
CA ALA A 427 0.30 10.51 46.28
C ALA A 427 0.81 11.07 47.61
N GLU A 428 2.12 11.27 47.75
CA GLU A 428 2.76 11.57 49.04
C GLU A 428 2.22 12.84 49.71
N LYS A 429 1.92 13.87 48.90
CA LYS A 429 1.31 15.10 49.39
C LYS A 429 -0.21 15.02 49.37
N ASP A 430 -0.79 15.58 50.43
CA ASP A 430 -2.22 15.79 50.51
C ASP A 430 -2.73 16.64 49.33
N HIS A 431 -3.89 16.24 48.81
CA HIS A 431 -4.56 16.89 47.70
C HIS A 431 -6.07 16.87 47.95
N ASN A 432 -6.72 17.98 47.58
CA ASN A 432 -8.17 18.16 47.74
C ASN A 432 -8.88 17.55 46.52
N GLY A 433 -9.70 16.52 46.73
CA GLY A 433 -10.52 15.90 45.69
C GLY A 433 -10.08 14.48 45.27
N LEU A 434 -10.82 13.88 44.35
CA LEU A 434 -10.53 12.55 43.81
C LEU A 434 -9.50 12.67 42.67
N ALA A 435 -8.20 12.52 42.97
CA ALA A 435 -7.15 12.50 41.93
C ALA A 435 -7.23 11.27 41.03
N PHE A 436 -7.75 10.16 41.57
CA PHE A 436 -7.92 8.89 40.89
C PHE A 436 -9.31 8.32 41.16
N ILE A 437 -9.91 7.76 40.12
CA ILE A 437 -11.16 7.00 40.17
C ILE A 437 -11.00 5.75 39.33
N GLY A 438 -11.73 4.68 39.63
CA GLY A 438 -11.63 3.46 38.84
C GLY A 438 -12.62 2.41 39.28
N LYS A 439 -12.99 1.55 38.33
CA LYS A 439 -13.77 0.34 38.55
C LYS A 439 -13.18 -0.77 37.72
N SER A 440 -13.11 -1.98 38.27
CA SER A 440 -12.70 -3.15 37.51
C SER A 440 -13.39 -4.42 37.99
N ALA A 441 -13.70 -5.32 37.05
CA ALA A 441 -14.22 -6.64 37.38
C ALA A 441 -13.09 -7.53 37.91
N THR A 442 -13.37 -8.26 38.98
CA THR A 442 -12.56 -9.37 39.46
C THR A 442 -13.06 -10.68 38.86
N LEU A 443 -12.21 -11.72 38.84
CA LEU A 443 -12.60 -13.04 38.34
C LEU A 443 -13.73 -13.69 39.16
N ASN A 444 -13.67 -13.57 40.49
CA ASN A 444 -14.51 -14.35 41.42
C ASN A 444 -15.33 -13.52 42.43
N ALA A 445 -15.09 -12.21 42.57
CA ALA A 445 -15.62 -11.40 43.68
C ALA A 445 -16.50 -10.20 43.26
N GLY A 446 -16.80 -10.06 41.96
CA GLY A 446 -17.60 -8.95 41.41
C GLY A 446 -16.77 -7.73 41.04
N GLU A 447 -17.37 -6.53 41.06
CA GLU A 447 -16.71 -5.27 40.67
C GLU A 447 -15.98 -4.62 41.86
N ALA A 448 -14.67 -4.44 41.75
CA ALA A 448 -13.86 -3.68 42.68
C ALA A 448 -13.86 -2.18 42.32
N GLN A 449 -13.87 -1.33 43.34
CA GLN A 449 -13.78 0.13 43.19
C GLN A 449 -12.42 0.62 43.67
N LEU A 450 -11.84 1.61 43.00
CA LEU A 450 -10.62 2.24 43.48
C LEU A 450 -10.96 3.21 44.63
N VAL A 451 -10.34 3.03 45.79
CA VAL A 451 -10.59 3.84 47.00
C VAL A 451 -9.28 4.39 47.55
N LYS A 452 -9.32 5.65 48.00
CA LYS A 452 -8.22 6.31 48.71
C LYS A 452 -8.23 5.91 50.19
N VAL A 453 -7.10 5.42 50.70
CA VAL A 453 -6.85 5.12 52.12
C VAL A 453 -5.59 5.87 52.55
N GLY A 454 -5.75 6.94 53.34
CA GLY A 454 -4.65 7.87 53.62
C GLY A 454 -4.15 8.53 52.33
N ASN A 455 -2.87 8.37 52.01
CA ASN A 455 -2.21 8.88 50.80
C ASN A 455 -2.08 7.82 49.67
N LYS A 456 -2.69 6.64 49.84
CA LYS A 456 -2.57 5.48 48.94
C LYS A 456 -3.91 5.10 48.32
N TYR A 457 -3.86 4.42 47.19
CA TYR A 457 -5.03 3.96 46.43
C TYR A 457 -4.99 2.45 46.22
N TYR A 458 -6.13 1.82 46.49
CA TYR A 458 -6.31 0.37 46.43
C TYR A 458 -7.62 0.01 45.73
N TRP A 459 -7.64 -1.11 45.01
CA TRP A 459 -8.91 -1.74 44.65
C TRP A 459 -9.58 -2.27 45.91
N THR A 460 -10.90 -2.07 46.01
CA THR A 460 -11.68 -2.34 47.21
C THR A 460 -12.95 -3.09 46.84
N LEU A 461 -13.24 -4.14 47.60
CA LEU A 461 -14.50 -4.86 47.58
C LEU A 461 -15.25 -4.54 48.87
N GLU A 462 -16.46 -4.00 48.74
CA GLU A 462 -17.34 -3.76 49.88
C GLU A 462 -17.90 -5.08 50.43
N ALA A 463 -18.21 -5.11 51.72
CA ALA A 463 -18.77 -6.28 52.40
C ALA A 463 -20.09 -6.73 51.74
N LEU A 464 -20.35 -8.04 51.73
CA LEU A 464 -21.69 -8.58 51.48
C LEU A 464 -22.65 -8.03 52.54
N GLU A 465 -23.71 -7.33 52.11
CA GLU A 465 -24.77 -6.89 53.03
C GLU A 465 -25.34 -8.12 53.74
N SER A 466 -25.25 -8.12 55.07
CA SER A 466 -25.91 -9.11 55.92
C SER A 466 -27.42 -8.95 55.75
N LYS A 467 -28.06 -9.91 55.07
CA LYS A 467 -29.52 -10.01 55.02
C LYS A 467 -30.06 -10.02 56.46
N PRO A 468 -31.02 -9.15 56.85
CA PRO A 468 -31.60 -9.20 58.19
C PRO A 468 -32.16 -10.59 58.47
N GLU A 469 -31.90 -11.14 59.66
CA GLU A 469 -32.48 -12.41 60.10
C GLU A 469 -34.01 -12.38 59.96
N PRO A 470 -34.64 -13.46 59.46
CA PRO A 470 -36.09 -13.55 59.43
C PRO A 470 -36.60 -13.55 60.87
N GLN A 471 -37.37 -12.53 61.24
CA GLN A 471 -38.17 -12.55 62.47
C GLN A 471 -39.10 -13.78 62.46
N PRO A 472 -39.29 -14.44 63.61
CA PRO A 472 -40.11 -15.64 63.70
C PRO A 472 -41.56 -15.32 63.26
N GLN A 473 -42.06 -16.10 62.31
CA GLN A 473 -43.47 -16.06 61.91
C GLN A 473 -44.36 -16.37 63.12
N PRO A 474 -45.39 -15.56 63.40
CA PRO A 474 -46.48 -15.93 64.31
C PRO A 474 -47.25 -17.13 63.75
N GLU A 475 -47.68 -18.03 64.64
CA GLU A 475 -48.54 -19.17 64.34
C GLU A 475 -49.83 -18.77 63.59
N PRO A 476 -50.35 -19.64 62.71
CA PRO A 476 -51.53 -19.34 61.91
C PRO A 476 -52.80 -19.33 62.76
N GLN A 477 -53.48 -18.18 62.84
CA GLN A 477 -54.89 -18.11 63.23
C GLN A 477 -55.79 -18.51 62.04
N PRO A 478 -56.86 -19.29 62.27
CA PRO A 478 -57.78 -19.71 61.21
C PRO A 478 -58.91 -18.69 61.00
N GLN A 479 -59.31 -18.51 59.72
CA GLN A 479 -60.62 -18.03 59.16
C GLN A 479 -60.44 -16.96 58.07
N PRO A 480 -61.45 -16.70 57.21
CA PRO A 480 -62.61 -17.50 56.79
C PRO A 480 -62.67 -17.70 55.25
N GLU A 481 -63.50 -18.64 54.79
CA GLU A 481 -63.70 -18.98 53.37
C GLU A 481 -64.28 -17.82 52.52
N PRO A 482 -63.71 -17.53 51.34
CA PRO A 482 -64.33 -16.63 50.36
C PRO A 482 -65.39 -17.33 49.48
N GLN A 483 -66.59 -16.74 49.46
CA GLN A 483 -67.75 -17.07 48.60
C GLN A 483 -67.57 -16.65 47.13
N PRO A 484 -68.38 -17.21 46.19
CA PRO A 484 -68.02 -17.35 44.78
C PRO A 484 -68.64 -16.30 43.83
N GLN A 485 -67.99 -16.04 42.68
CA GLN A 485 -68.56 -15.39 41.50
C GLN A 485 -67.77 -15.74 40.21
N PRO A 486 -68.36 -15.62 39.00
CA PRO A 486 -68.71 -16.79 38.18
C PRO A 486 -68.01 -16.94 36.81
N GLU A 487 -68.22 -18.14 36.27
CA GLU A 487 -67.76 -18.85 35.06
C GLU A 487 -67.38 -18.09 33.78
N PRO A 488 -66.37 -18.62 33.05
CA PRO A 488 -66.44 -18.80 31.60
C PRO A 488 -66.99 -20.19 31.24
N GLN A 489 -68.01 -20.18 30.41
CA GLN A 489 -68.72 -21.31 29.80
C GLN A 489 -67.84 -22.20 28.86
N PRO A 490 -68.34 -23.39 28.46
CA PRO A 490 -67.65 -24.67 28.64
C PRO A 490 -66.73 -25.12 27.49
N GLN A 491 -65.68 -25.85 27.87
CA GLN A 491 -65.07 -26.89 27.02
C GLN A 491 -65.95 -28.13 27.03
N LEU A 492 -66.45 -28.52 25.87
CA LEU A 492 -67.09 -29.81 25.63
C LEU A 492 -66.07 -30.89 25.28
N GLU A 493 -66.48 -32.10 25.64
CA GLU A 493 -65.71 -33.30 25.92
C GLU A 493 -64.96 -33.96 24.74
N PRO A 494 -63.95 -34.77 25.06
CA PRO A 494 -63.28 -35.66 24.12
C PRO A 494 -64.08 -36.95 23.92
N GLN A 495 -64.14 -37.42 22.66
CA GLN A 495 -64.57 -38.78 22.33
C GLN A 495 -63.73 -39.36 21.16
N PRO A 496 -63.66 -40.68 21.04
CA PRO A 496 -62.39 -41.42 20.99
C PRO A 496 -62.03 -42.02 19.62
N GLN A 497 -60.82 -42.59 19.60
CA GLN A 497 -60.15 -43.41 18.58
C GLN A 497 -61.01 -43.98 17.44
N LEU A 498 -60.48 -43.86 16.21
CA LEU A 498 -60.60 -44.87 15.15
C LEU A 498 -59.27 -45.05 14.41
N GLU A 499 -59.12 -46.29 13.94
CA GLU A 499 -57.99 -47.03 13.36
C GLU A 499 -57.43 -46.53 12.01
N PRO A 500 -56.31 -47.10 11.50
CA PRO A 500 -55.45 -46.49 10.50
C PRO A 500 -55.78 -46.85 9.03
N GLN A 501 -55.18 -46.07 8.10
CA GLN A 501 -54.95 -46.23 6.64
C GLN A 501 -55.75 -45.29 5.71
N PRO A 502 -55.25 -44.86 4.53
CA PRO A 502 -54.20 -45.46 3.66
C PRO A 502 -53.02 -44.55 3.24
N GLN A 503 -52.00 -45.18 2.64
CA GLN A 503 -50.81 -44.55 2.04
C GLN A 503 -51.16 -43.51 0.96
N PRO A 504 -50.43 -42.38 0.88
CA PRO A 504 -50.41 -41.53 -0.30
C PRO A 504 -49.49 -42.10 -1.39
N GLU A 505 -49.95 -41.93 -2.64
CA GLU A 505 -49.38 -42.40 -3.89
C GLU A 505 -47.93 -41.95 -4.19
N PRO A 506 -47.22 -42.66 -5.10
CA PRO A 506 -45.81 -42.42 -5.38
C PRO A 506 -45.55 -41.03 -5.95
N GLN A 507 -44.49 -40.38 -5.49
CA GLN A 507 -43.94 -39.20 -6.14
C GLN A 507 -43.49 -39.53 -7.59
N PRO A 508 -43.74 -38.63 -8.56
CA PRO A 508 -43.30 -38.83 -9.94
C PRO A 508 -41.77 -38.96 -10.03
N GLN A 509 -41.32 -40.00 -10.73
CA GLN A 509 -39.92 -40.21 -11.09
C GLN A 509 -39.37 -39.00 -11.87
N PRO A 510 -38.09 -38.63 -11.66
CA PRO A 510 -37.34 -37.89 -12.67
C PRO A 510 -37.35 -38.69 -13.97
N GLU A 511 -37.76 -38.06 -15.07
CA GLU A 511 -37.68 -38.66 -16.40
C GLU A 511 -36.26 -39.18 -16.69
N PRO A 512 -36.16 -40.34 -17.38
CA PRO A 512 -34.90 -40.97 -17.67
C PRO A 512 -33.99 -40.04 -18.47
N GLN A 513 -32.74 -39.91 -18.01
CA GLN A 513 -31.66 -39.47 -18.88
C GLN A 513 -31.69 -40.33 -20.16
N PRO A 514 -31.69 -39.71 -21.35
CA PRO A 514 -31.45 -40.45 -22.58
C PRO A 514 -30.10 -41.16 -22.45
N GLN A 515 -30.12 -42.50 -22.54
CA GLN A 515 -28.95 -43.28 -22.86
C GLN A 515 -28.31 -42.66 -24.10
N ARG A 516 -27.06 -42.19 -23.98
CA ARG A 516 -26.21 -42.16 -25.16
C ARG A 516 -25.99 -43.62 -25.53
N GLU A 517 -26.61 -44.01 -26.63
CA GLU A 517 -26.17 -45.13 -27.43
C GLU A 517 -24.64 -45.04 -27.58
N SER A 518 -24.01 -46.17 -27.31
CA SER A 518 -22.68 -46.51 -27.77
C SER A 518 -22.62 -46.29 -29.29
N GLN A 519 -22.09 -45.14 -29.68
CA GLN A 519 -21.62 -44.87 -31.03
C GLN A 519 -20.11 -45.11 -31.12
N PRO A 520 -19.63 -45.52 -32.30
CA PRO A 520 -18.59 -46.52 -32.48
C PRO A 520 -17.17 -45.99 -32.28
N GLN A 521 -16.23 -46.93 -32.08
CA GLN A 521 -14.80 -46.69 -32.28
C GLN A 521 -14.57 -45.95 -33.60
N PRO A 522 -13.81 -44.85 -33.61
CA PRO A 522 -13.06 -44.46 -34.78
C PRO A 522 -11.96 -45.50 -34.98
N GLU A 523 -12.06 -46.21 -36.10
CA GLU A 523 -10.97 -46.95 -36.70
C GLU A 523 -9.73 -46.05 -36.85
N SER A 524 -8.59 -46.70 -36.72
CA SER A 524 -7.24 -46.25 -36.98
C SER A 524 -7.13 -45.27 -38.16
N GLN A 525 -6.68 -44.05 -37.89
CA GLN A 525 -6.00 -43.23 -38.89
C GLN A 525 -4.49 -43.34 -38.73
N PRO A 526 -3.73 -43.18 -39.84
CA PRO A 526 -2.42 -43.79 -40.03
C PRO A 526 -1.34 -43.20 -39.12
N GLN A 527 -0.32 -44.02 -38.82
CA GLN A 527 0.94 -43.54 -38.27
C GLN A 527 1.47 -42.37 -39.12
N PRO A 528 1.99 -41.30 -38.49
CA PRO A 528 2.97 -40.46 -39.14
C PRO A 528 4.18 -41.34 -39.49
N GLU A 529 4.45 -41.47 -40.79
CA GLU A 529 5.74 -41.94 -41.27
C GLU A 529 6.87 -41.11 -40.65
N SER A 530 7.96 -41.82 -40.40
CA SER A 530 9.18 -41.37 -39.77
C SER A 530 9.74 -40.11 -40.45
N GLN A 531 9.90 -39.02 -39.70
CA GLN A 531 10.89 -38.01 -40.08
C GLN A 531 12.30 -38.56 -39.82
N PRO A 532 13.26 -38.34 -40.74
CA PRO A 532 14.59 -38.90 -40.65
C PRO A 532 15.37 -38.35 -39.45
N GLN A 533 16.20 -39.21 -38.85
CA GLN A 533 17.14 -38.87 -37.79
C GLN A 533 18.01 -37.65 -38.17
N PRO A 534 18.28 -36.71 -37.25
CA PRO A 534 19.44 -35.86 -37.36
C PRO A 534 20.69 -36.74 -37.34
N GLU A 535 21.51 -36.61 -38.38
CA GLU A 535 22.84 -37.21 -38.45
C GLU A 535 23.71 -36.76 -37.28
N SER A 536 24.51 -37.71 -36.81
CA SER A 536 25.51 -37.63 -35.75
C SER A 536 26.44 -36.43 -35.94
N GLN A 537 26.47 -35.51 -34.97
CA GLN A 537 27.62 -34.63 -34.79
C GLN A 537 28.78 -35.40 -34.13
N PRO A 538 30.03 -35.20 -34.59
CA PRO A 538 31.19 -35.92 -34.08
C PRO A 538 31.52 -35.53 -32.63
N GLN A 539 31.93 -36.54 -31.84
CA GLN A 539 32.42 -36.36 -30.47
C GLN A 539 33.66 -35.44 -30.45
N PRO A 540 33.72 -34.46 -29.53
CA PRO A 540 34.98 -33.87 -29.13
C PRO A 540 35.80 -34.88 -28.31
N GLU A 541 37.05 -35.02 -28.70
CA GLU A 541 38.06 -35.86 -28.06
C GLU A 541 38.32 -35.45 -26.60
N SER A 542 38.70 -36.47 -25.84
CA SER A 542 39.12 -36.49 -24.44
C SER A 542 40.13 -35.40 -24.07
N GLN A 543 39.85 -34.67 -22.99
CA GLN A 543 40.86 -33.95 -22.20
C GLN A 543 40.95 -34.53 -20.78
N PRO A 544 42.16 -34.51 -20.16
CA PRO A 544 42.56 -35.42 -19.10
C PRO A 544 41.99 -35.07 -17.71
N GLN A 545 41.82 -36.10 -16.89
CA GLN A 545 41.46 -36.00 -15.46
C GLN A 545 42.50 -35.19 -14.67
N PRO A 546 42.06 -34.24 -13.82
CA PRO A 546 42.82 -33.82 -12.65
C PRO A 546 42.61 -34.79 -11.48
N GLU A 547 43.70 -34.96 -10.73
CA GLU A 547 43.93 -35.95 -9.69
C GLU A 547 43.06 -35.81 -8.42
N SER A 548 43.00 -36.96 -7.75
CA SER A 548 42.51 -37.30 -6.41
C SER A 548 42.55 -36.18 -5.35
N GLN A 549 41.38 -35.87 -4.77
CA GLN A 549 41.29 -35.32 -3.41
C GLN A 549 41.03 -36.46 -2.40
N PRO A 550 41.64 -36.40 -1.20
CA PRO A 550 41.60 -37.51 -0.24
C PRO A 550 40.23 -37.67 0.42
N GLN A 551 39.87 -38.93 0.70
CA GLN A 551 38.66 -39.30 1.45
C GLN A 551 38.65 -38.68 2.85
N PRO A 552 37.53 -38.12 3.33
CA PRO A 552 37.29 -37.94 4.75
C PRO A 552 37.10 -39.29 5.43
N GLU A 553 37.84 -39.50 6.51
CA GLU A 553 37.72 -40.65 7.40
C GLU A 553 36.31 -40.81 7.97
N SER A 554 35.99 -42.07 8.22
CA SER A 554 34.79 -42.58 8.88
C SER A 554 34.41 -41.82 10.16
N GLN A 555 33.13 -41.44 10.22
CA GLN A 555 32.46 -40.88 11.40
C GLN A 555 32.58 -41.81 12.62
N PRO A 556 32.95 -41.27 13.80
CA PRO A 556 32.55 -41.85 15.07
C PRO A 556 31.08 -41.54 15.34
N GLN A 557 30.36 -42.55 15.84
CA GLN A 557 29.00 -42.46 16.35
C GLN A 557 28.86 -41.36 17.42
N PRO A 558 27.79 -40.53 17.40
CA PRO A 558 27.54 -39.57 18.47
C PRO A 558 27.05 -40.27 19.75
N GLU A 559 27.78 -40.07 20.84
CA GLU A 559 27.26 -40.22 22.19
C GLU A 559 26.28 -39.08 22.54
N LEU A 560 25.36 -39.43 23.44
CA LEU A 560 24.17 -38.73 23.89
C LEU A 560 24.39 -37.27 24.32
N GLN A 561 23.54 -36.37 23.82
CA GLN A 561 23.29 -35.05 24.43
C GLN A 561 21.80 -34.83 24.74
N PRO A 562 21.49 -33.98 25.76
CA PRO A 562 20.20 -33.94 26.44
C PRO A 562 19.08 -33.30 25.62
N GLN A 563 17.84 -33.62 26.01
CA GLN A 563 16.59 -33.19 25.38
C GLN A 563 16.54 -31.69 25.05
N LEU A 564 16.26 -31.40 23.77
CA LEU A 564 15.83 -30.09 23.31
C LEU A 564 14.41 -29.81 23.83
N GLU A 565 14.30 -28.79 24.66
CA GLU A 565 13.05 -28.12 25.00
C GLU A 565 12.37 -27.55 23.73
N SER A 566 11.05 -27.43 23.86
CA SER A 566 10.07 -27.06 22.85
C SER A 566 10.43 -25.85 21.99
N ARG A 567 10.33 -26.05 20.67
CA ARG A 567 10.39 -25.01 19.63
C ARG A 567 9.34 -23.91 19.89
N PRO A 568 9.67 -22.61 19.72
CA PRO A 568 8.69 -21.52 19.80
C PRO A 568 7.55 -21.72 18.81
N GLN A 569 6.32 -21.54 19.30
CA GLN A 569 5.12 -21.55 18.49
C GLN A 569 5.16 -20.38 17.49
N PRO A 570 4.76 -20.56 16.21
CA PRO A 570 4.69 -19.45 15.27
C PRO A 570 3.70 -18.38 15.76
N GLU A 571 4.10 -17.11 15.71
CA GLU A 571 3.23 -15.97 15.99
C GLU A 571 1.90 -16.07 15.22
N PRO A 572 0.76 -15.66 15.83
CA PRO A 572 -0.50 -15.59 15.12
C PRO A 572 -0.41 -14.53 14.01
N LYS A 573 -0.41 -15.01 12.75
CA LYS A 573 -0.52 -14.15 11.57
C LYS A 573 -1.70 -13.18 11.73
N PRO A 574 -1.61 -11.94 11.22
CA PRO A 574 -2.65 -10.93 11.36
C PRO A 574 -4.00 -11.50 10.93
N ASN A 575 -4.99 -11.38 11.81
CA ASN A 575 -6.32 -11.95 11.64
C ASN A 575 -6.97 -11.33 10.38
N LYS A 576 -6.96 -12.06 9.25
CA LYS A 576 -7.44 -11.55 7.96
C LYS A 576 -8.94 -11.31 8.05
N LYS A 577 -9.36 -10.03 8.03
CA LYS A 577 -10.77 -9.64 8.12
C LYS A 577 -11.64 -10.38 7.07
N ILE A 578 -12.57 -11.20 7.57
CA ILE A 578 -13.62 -11.85 6.78
C ILE A 578 -14.58 -10.77 6.28
N ARG A 579 -14.94 -10.82 5.00
CA ARG A 579 -15.86 -9.87 4.37
C ARG A 579 -17.12 -10.60 3.92
N THR A 580 -18.24 -9.88 3.82
CA THR A 580 -19.48 -10.41 3.26
C THR A 580 -19.31 -10.75 1.78
N ALA A 581 -20.01 -11.78 1.31
CA ALA A 581 -19.94 -12.24 -0.08
C ALA A 581 -20.30 -11.11 -1.08
N ALA A 582 -21.28 -10.28 -0.74
CA ALA A 582 -21.72 -9.15 -1.55
C ALA A 582 -20.65 -8.08 -1.78
N SER A 583 -19.81 -7.80 -0.77
CA SER A 583 -18.74 -6.79 -0.88
C SER A 583 -17.74 -7.07 -2.01
N SER A 584 -17.46 -8.35 -2.29
CA SER A 584 -16.60 -8.77 -3.39
C SER A 584 -17.15 -8.30 -4.73
N ALA A 585 -18.45 -8.47 -4.97
CA ALA A 585 -19.10 -8.04 -6.21
C ALA A 585 -19.10 -6.52 -6.35
N TYR A 586 -19.38 -5.78 -5.27
CA TYR A 586 -19.38 -4.31 -5.27
C TYR A 586 -18.01 -3.72 -5.63
N ILE A 587 -16.93 -4.27 -5.07
CA ILE A 587 -15.57 -3.78 -5.33
C ILE A 587 -15.12 -4.08 -6.78
N GLN A 588 -15.54 -5.22 -7.33
CA GLN A 588 -15.06 -5.70 -8.63
C GLN A 588 -15.89 -5.19 -9.82
N MET A 589 -17.17 -4.84 -9.62
CA MET A 589 -18.08 -4.46 -10.73
C MET A 589 -17.55 -3.34 -11.62
N PRO A 590 -16.98 -2.23 -11.10
CA PRO A 590 -16.49 -1.15 -11.94
C PRO A 590 -15.43 -1.59 -12.95
N TYR A 591 -14.49 -2.44 -12.51
CA TYR A 591 -13.47 -3.03 -13.38
C TYR A 591 -14.12 -3.85 -14.51
N THR A 592 -15.09 -4.71 -14.17
CA THR A 592 -15.76 -5.57 -15.17
C THR A 592 -16.63 -4.79 -16.15
N ASN A 593 -17.22 -3.65 -15.74
CA ASN A 593 -17.96 -2.76 -16.63
C ASN A 593 -17.05 -2.02 -17.61
N MET A 594 -15.88 -1.58 -17.15
CA MET A 594 -14.88 -0.94 -18.02
C MET A 594 -14.36 -1.93 -19.07
N GLU A 595 -14.01 -3.16 -18.69
CA GLU A 595 -13.56 -4.21 -19.63
C GLU A 595 -14.60 -4.54 -20.72
N LEU A 596 -15.90 -4.49 -20.41
CA LEU A 596 -16.96 -4.71 -21.40
C LEU A 596 -16.99 -3.59 -22.45
N ALA A 597 -16.84 -2.34 -22.03
CA ALA A 597 -16.83 -1.19 -22.93
C ALA A 597 -15.55 -1.11 -23.78
N TYR A 598 -14.40 -1.49 -23.24
CA TYR A 598 -13.16 -1.63 -24.02
C TYR A 598 -13.30 -2.67 -25.12
N SER A 599 -13.93 -3.81 -24.81
CA SER A 599 -14.16 -4.89 -25.79
C SER A 599 -15.15 -4.49 -26.89
N ALA A 600 -16.04 -3.52 -26.65
CA ALA A 600 -16.96 -3.00 -27.65
C ALA A 600 -16.29 -2.09 -28.68
N VAL A 601 -15.26 -1.34 -28.28
CA VAL A 601 -14.51 -0.42 -29.15
C VAL A 601 -13.47 -1.18 -29.96
N ASP A 602 -12.64 -1.96 -29.24
CA ASP A 602 -11.56 -2.78 -29.78
C ASP A 602 -10.64 -2.07 -30.79
N THR A 603 -9.78 -2.80 -31.48
CA THR A 603 -9.01 -2.27 -32.62
C THR A 603 -9.89 -2.11 -33.86
N LEU A 604 -9.54 -1.19 -34.78
CA LEU A 604 -10.18 -1.05 -36.08
C LEU A 604 -10.30 -2.38 -36.82
N ALA A 605 -9.21 -3.15 -36.91
CA ALA A 605 -9.18 -4.41 -37.64
C ALA A 605 -10.18 -5.44 -37.09
N LYS A 606 -10.31 -5.56 -35.76
CA LYS A 606 -11.32 -6.43 -35.11
C LYS A 606 -12.76 -5.92 -35.25
N ARG A 607 -12.96 -4.63 -35.52
CA ARG A 607 -14.29 -4.00 -35.68
C ARG A 607 -14.78 -3.97 -37.12
N ARG A 608 -13.87 -3.84 -38.08
CA ARG A 608 -14.18 -3.55 -39.48
C ARG A 608 -13.50 -4.48 -40.48
N GLY A 609 -12.58 -5.33 -40.06
CA GLY A 609 -11.66 -5.98 -40.98
C GLY A 609 -10.65 -4.98 -41.57
N SER A 610 -9.97 -5.39 -42.63
CA SER A 610 -9.21 -4.51 -43.52
C SER A 610 -10.16 -3.80 -44.49
N THR A 611 -10.16 -2.47 -44.44
CA THR A 611 -11.02 -1.57 -45.24
C THR A 611 -10.42 -1.19 -46.61
N VAL A 612 -9.31 -1.83 -47.00
CA VAL A 612 -8.44 -1.37 -48.10
C VAL A 612 -8.96 -1.73 -49.49
N ASN A 613 -9.92 -2.64 -49.64
CA ASN A 613 -10.29 -3.19 -50.95
C ASN A 613 -11.54 -2.60 -51.65
N SER A 614 -12.06 -1.44 -51.23
CA SER A 614 -13.06 -0.74 -52.06
C SER A 614 -12.39 0.36 -52.88
N GLN A 615 -11.90 -0.02 -54.07
CA GLN A 615 -11.58 0.90 -55.18
C GLN A 615 -12.83 1.62 -55.74
N THR A 616 -13.98 1.42 -55.12
CA THR A 616 -15.25 2.00 -55.53
C THR A 616 -15.44 3.36 -54.86
N THR A 617 -15.83 4.37 -55.63
CA THR A 617 -16.27 5.70 -55.19
C THR A 617 -17.63 5.66 -54.47
N THR A 618 -17.89 4.59 -53.74
CA THR A 618 -19.16 4.26 -53.07
C THR A 618 -19.31 5.09 -51.80
N GLN A 619 -20.47 5.73 -51.66
CA GLN A 619 -20.74 6.71 -50.60
C GLN A 619 -21.18 6.08 -49.27
N HIS A 620 -21.69 4.84 -49.29
CA HIS A 620 -22.35 4.24 -48.13
C HIS A 620 -21.91 2.80 -47.86
N GLY A 621 -22.01 2.38 -46.59
CA GLY A 621 -21.66 1.03 -46.17
C GLY A 621 -22.34 0.66 -44.86
N VAL A 622 -22.60 -0.62 -44.67
CA VAL A 622 -23.17 -1.20 -43.45
C VAL A 622 -22.31 -2.36 -42.99
N TRP A 623 -22.17 -2.53 -41.69
CA TRP A 623 -21.40 -3.62 -41.12
C TRP A 623 -22.03 -4.13 -39.84
N GLY A 624 -21.75 -5.40 -39.52
CA GLY A 624 -22.17 -6.01 -38.28
C GLY A 624 -21.13 -7.00 -37.78
N ARG A 625 -21.02 -7.14 -36.46
CA ARG A 625 -20.13 -8.13 -35.83
C ARG A 625 -20.69 -8.70 -34.55
N VAL A 626 -20.24 -9.91 -34.23
CA VAL A 626 -20.45 -10.57 -32.96
C VAL A 626 -19.11 -10.94 -32.32
N VAL A 627 -19.00 -10.80 -31.01
CA VAL A 627 -17.78 -11.10 -30.25
C VAL A 627 -18.14 -11.89 -29.00
N SER A 628 -17.38 -12.95 -28.71
CA SER A 628 -17.40 -13.66 -27.44
C SER A 628 -16.02 -13.60 -26.79
N LYS A 629 -15.96 -13.24 -25.52
CA LYS A 629 -14.71 -13.13 -24.76
C LYS A 629 -14.83 -13.75 -23.38
N TYR A 630 -13.96 -14.71 -23.10
CA TYR A 630 -13.69 -15.17 -21.75
C TYR A 630 -12.53 -14.38 -21.17
N LEU A 631 -12.65 -13.91 -19.93
CA LEU A 631 -11.58 -13.22 -19.22
C LEU A 631 -11.50 -13.70 -17.77
N LYS A 632 -10.35 -14.19 -17.35
CA LYS A 632 -10.00 -14.47 -15.96
C LYS A 632 -9.02 -13.40 -15.46
N ALA A 633 -9.36 -12.76 -14.35
CA ALA A 633 -8.53 -11.76 -13.69
C ALA A 633 -8.39 -12.06 -12.20
N ASP A 634 -7.17 -12.34 -11.74
CA ASP A 634 -6.86 -12.57 -10.33
C ASP A 634 -6.25 -11.30 -9.71
N GLY A 635 -6.89 -10.75 -8.68
CA GLY A 635 -6.45 -9.52 -8.03
C GLY A 635 -5.16 -9.68 -7.23
N LYS A 636 -4.46 -8.58 -6.98
CA LYS A 636 -3.20 -8.55 -6.22
C LYS A 636 -3.41 -9.02 -4.79
N HIS A 637 -4.48 -8.57 -4.14
CA HIS A 637 -4.69 -8.79 -2.70
C HIS A 637 -5.57 -10.00 -2.41
N ARG A 638 -6.83 -10.01 -2.86
CA ARG A 638 -7.77 -11.07 -2.49
C ARG A 638 -8.88 -11.38 -3.49
N LEU A 639 -9.35 -10.40 -4.26
CA LEU A 639 -10.55 -10.54 -5.09
C LEU A 639 -10.20 -11.00 -6.50
N ASN A 640 -10.87 -12.04 -6.97
CA ASN A 640 -10.71 -12.58 -8.33
C ASN A 640 -12.07 -12.58 -9.05
N ASN A 641 -12.04 -12.49 -10.37
CA ASN A 641 -13.23 -12.64 -11.21
C ASN A 641 -12.96 -13.43 -12.49
N LYS A 642 -14.02 -14.09 -12.96
CA LYS A 642 -14.10 -14.71 -14.29
C LYS A 642 -15.30 -14.12 -15.03
N GLN A 643 -15.11 -13.72 -16.27
CA GLN A 643 -16.09 -12.99 -17.08
C GLN A 643 -16.34 -13.75 -18.39
N HIS A 644 -17.60 -13.80 -18.80
CA HIS A 644 -18.03 -14.25 -20.13
C HIS A 644 -18.81 -13.11 -20.78
N GLN A 645 -18.17 -12.46 -21.73
CA GLN A 645 -18.69 -11.30 -22.44
C GLN A 645 -19.20 -11.73 -23.82
N TYR A 646 -20.33 -11.15 -24.22
CA TYR A 646 -20.96 -11.35 -25.52
C TYR A 646 -21.39 -9.99 -26.05
N LEU A 647 -21.01 -9.67 -27.27
CA LEU A 647 -21.30 -8.39 -27.91
C LEU A 647 -21.92 -8.66 -29.29
N ALA A 648 -22.96 -7.91 -29.62
CA ALA A 648 -23.46 -7.76 -30.98
C ALA A 648 -23.43 -6.28 -31.34
N GLN A 649 -22.80 -5.94 -32.46
CA GLN A 649 -22.58 -4.56 -32.88
C GLN A 649 -22.99 -4.41 -34.35
N VAL A 650 -23.66 -3.31 -34.67
CA VAL A 650 -24.07 -2.94 -36.03
C VAL A 650 -23.71 -1.49 -36.27
N GLY A 651 -23.26 -1.16 -37.47
CA GLY A 651 -22.89 0.20 -37.82
C GLY A 651 -23.12 0.53 -39.29
N VAL A 652 -23.20 1.83 -39.56
CA VAL A 652 -23.43 2.39 -40.89
C VAL A 652 -22.45 3.55 -41.13
N ASP A 653 -21.89 3.58 -42.32
CA ASP A 653 -21.07 4.66 -42.84
C ASP A 653 -22.00 5.74 -43.41
N LEU A 654 -21.98 6.91 -42.79
CA LEU A 654 -22.79 8.06 -43.17
C LEU A 654 -22.15 8.84 -44.32
N ASP A 655 -20.82 8.90 -44.31
CA ASP A 655 -20.02 9.58 -45.33
C ASP A 655 -18.77 8.75 -45.60
N ARG A 656 -18.54 8.42 -46.87
CA ARG A 656 -17.31 7.81 -47.36
C ARG A 656 -16.89 8.53 -48.63
N HIS A 657 -15.75 9.22 -48.56
CA HIS A 657 -15.24 9.98 -49.68
C HIS A 657 -13.74 9.74 -49.89
N THR A 658 -13.34 9.63 -51.14
CA THR A 658 -11.95 9.47 -51.55
C THR A 658 -11.53 10.70 -52.34
N GLN A 659 -10.57 11.45 -51.82
CA GLN A 659 -9.99 12.64 -52.46
C GLN A 659 -8.47 12.58 -52.35
N ASP A 660 -7.76 12.86 -53.44
CA ASP A 660 -6.30 12.81 -53.51
C ASP A 660 -5.71 11.52 -52.94
N SER A 661 -6.43 10.40 -53.18
CA SER A 661 -6.10 9.05 -52.69
C SER A 661 -6.04 8.90 -51.16
N VAL A 662 -6.71 9.79 -50.44
CA VAL A 662 -7.05 9.66 -49.03
C VAL A 662 -8.53 9.31 -48.94
N THR A 663 -8.85 8.19 -48.29
CA THR A 663 -10.24 7.80 -48.02
C THR A 663 -10.61 8.23 -46.61
N LYS A 664 -11.65 9.05 -46.48
CA LYS A 664 -12.24 9.42 -45.19
C LYS A 664 -13.57 8.70 -45.03
N GLN A 665 -13.82 8.21 -43.83
CA GLN A 665 -14.98 7.40 -43.52
C GLN A 665 -15.56 7.80 -42.17
N THR A 666 -16.77 8.33 -42.16
CA THR A 666 -17.49 8.75 -40.97
C THR A 666 -18.73 7.90 -40.81
N GLY A 667 -18.98 7.38 -39.61
CA GLY A 667 -20.17 6.58 -39.37
C GLY A 667 -20.55 6.48 -37.90
N ILE A 668 -21.62 5.73 -37.68
CA ILE A 668 -22.20 5.50 -36.36
C ILE A 668 -22.43 4.00 -36.15
N TYR A 669 -22.44 3.57 -34.89
CA TYR A 669 -22.75 2.20 -34.52
C TYR A 669 -23.53 2.10 -33.21
N ALA A 670 -24.23 0.99 -33.06
CA ALA A 670 -24.88 0.57 -31.82
C ALA A 670 -24.34 -0.79 -31.40
N THR A 671 -24.16 -0.98 -30.09
CA THR A 671 -23.65 -2.22 -29.49
C THR A 671 -24.58 -2.69 -28.38
N PHE A 672 -24.96 -3.96 -28.44
CA PHE A 672 -25.65 -4.67 -27.38
C PHE A 672 -24.67 -5.61 -26.70
N GLY A 673 -24.38 -5.35 -25.42
CA GLY A 673 -23.42 -6.11 -24.65
C GLY A 673 -24.05 -6.88 -23.49
N TYR A 674 -23.57 -8.08 -23.26
CA TYR A 674 -23.91 -8.91 -22.12
C TYR A 674 -22.63 -9.45 -21.46
N ASN A 675 -22.50 -9.32 -20.15
CA ASN A 675 -21.40 -9.88 -19.39
C ASN A 675 -21.94 -10.71 -18.22
N HIS A 676 -21.50 -11.96 -18.10
CA HIS A 676 -21.73 -12.78 -16.93
C HIS A 676 -20.44 -12.93 -16.12
N ILE A 677 -20.49 -12.60 -14.83
CA ILE A 677 -19.32 -12.53 -13.97
C ILE A 677 -19.47 -13.52 -12.81
N ASN A 678 -18.42 -14.29 -12.54
CA ASN A 678 -18.26 -15.08 -11.33
C ASN A 678 -17.23 -14.40 -10.41
N PHE A 679 -17.65 -14.03 -9.20
CA PHE A 679 -16.80 -13.38 -8.22
C PHE A 679 -16.24 -14.39 -7.21
N SER A 680 -15.00 -14.16 -6.78
CA SER A 680 -14.34 -14.99 -5.78
C SER A 680 -13.45 -14.16 -4.87
N ASP A 681 -13.24 -14.67 -3.64
CA ASP A 681 -12.39 -14.06 -2.63
C ASP A 681 -11.51 -15.13 -2.00
N ARG A 682 -10.19 -14.94 -2.08
CA ARG A 682 -9.18 -15.89 -1.56
C ARG A 682 -9.33 -16.20 -0.08
N PHE A 683 -9.96 -15.31 0.67
CA PHE A 683 -10.18 -15.45 2.11
C PHE A 683 -11.66 -15.57 2.45
N ARG A 684 -12.50 -16.01 1.49
CA ARG A 684 -13.89 -16.34 1.77
C ARG A 684 -13.94 -17.45 2.80
N ALA A 685 -14.57 -17.17 3.94
CA ALA A 685 -14.77 -18.14 5.01
C ALA A 685 -16.26 -18.29 5.35
N GLU A 686 -16.68 -19.52 5.63
CA GLU A 686 -18.00 -19.91 6.16
C GLU A 686 -17.75 -20.71 7.44
N ASN A 687 -18.49 -20.41 8.52
CA ASN A 687 -18.30 -21.04 9.84
C ASN A 687 -16.83 -21.01 10.33
N GLY A 688 -16.11 -19.92 10.07
CA GLY A 688 -14.72 -19.72 10.49
C GLY A 688 -13.66 -20.47 9.66
N ARG A 689 -14.04 -21.19 8.59
CA ARG A 689 -13.10 -21.90 7.71
C ARG A 689 -13.14 -21.35 6.29
N ILE A 690 -11.96 -21.20 5.66
CA ILE A 690 -11.88 -20.78 4.25
C ILE A 690 -12.49 -21.88 3.37
N VAL A 691 -13.52 -21.54 2.60
CA VAL A 691 -14.20 -22.49 1.71
C VAL A 691 -13.35 -22.81 0.49
N SER A 692 -13.41 -24.04 0.01
CA SER A 692 -12.58 -24.54 -1.10
C SER A 692 -12.89 -23.84 -2.43
N ASP A 693 -14.17 -23.55 -2.70
CA ASP A 693 -14.63 -22.92 -3.94
C ASP A 693 -14.29 -21.42 -4.04
N LYS A 694 -14.00 -20.76 -2.90
CA LYS A 694 -13.74 -19.33 -2.75
C LYS A 694 -14.82 -18.43 -3.38
N HIS A 695 -15.99 -18.98 -3.69
CA HIS A 695 -17.01 -18.33 -4.50
C HIS A 695 -17.82 -17.36 -3.65
N THR A 696 -18.02 -16.14 -4.15
CA THR A 696 -18.78 -15.09 -3.43
C THR A 696 -20.10 -14.73 -4.09
N GLY A 697 -20.38 -15.28 -5.27
CA GLY A 697 -21.61 -15.03 -6.02
C GLY A 697 -21.36 -14.64 -7.47
N THR A 698 -22.44 -14.24 -8.14
CA THR A 698 -22.42 -13.91 -9.57
C THR A 698 -22.89 -12.48 -9.85
N GLY A 699 -22.44 -11.94 -10.96
CA GLY A 699 -22.85 -10.65 -11.52
C GLY A 699 -23.35 -10.81 -12.95
N LYS A 700 -24.19 -9.89 -13.38
CA LYS A 700 -24.57 -9.71 -14.79
C LYS A 700 -24.53 -8.24 -15.15
N THR A 701 -24.02 -7.92 -16.33
CA THR A 701 -24.12 -6.59 -16.94
C THR A 701 -24.87 -6.72 -18.25
N LYS A 702 -25.87 -5.87 -18.47
CA LYS A 702 -26.45 -5.60 -19.79
C LYS A 702 -26.06 -4.19 -20.20
N ALA A 703 -25.55 -4.02 -21.41
CA ALA A 703 -25.05 -2.75 -21.92
C ALA A 703 -25.72 -2.41 -23.25
N GLY A 704 -26.16 -1.16 -23.39
CA GLY A 704 -26.52 -0.56 -24.68
C GLY A 704 -25.56 0.60 -24.93
N LEU A 705 -24.71 0.49 -25.94
CA LEU A 705 -23.68 1.47 -26.27
C LEU A 705 -23.94 2.06 -27.65
N PHE A 706 -23.66 3.34 -27.82
CA PHE A 706 -23.75 4.06 -29.09
C PHE A 706 -22.41 4.75 -29.34
N GLY A 707 -21.91 4.68 -30.56
CA GLY A 707 -20.65 5.32 -30.92
C GLY A 707 -20.66 5.96 -32.29
N VAL A 708 -19.75 6.91 -32.44
CA VAL A 708 -19.42 7.61 -33.68
C VAL A 708 -17.95 7.32 -33.97
N TYR A 709 -17.63 7.11 -35.24
CA TYR A 709 -16.24 6.94 -35.67
C TYR A 709 -15.92 7.80 -36.87
N HIS A 710 -14.64 8.14 -36.98
CA HIS A 710 -14.05 8.77 -38.13
C HIS A 710 -12.70 8.10 -38.41
N SER A 711 -12.60 7.42 -39.55
CA SER A 711 -11.40 6.70 -39.98
C SER A 711 -10.86 7.34 -41.25
N VAL A 712 -9.54 7.55 -41.30
CA VAL A 712 -8.81 8.11 -42.44
C VAL A 712 -7.81 7.06 -42.91
N PHE A 713 -7.80 6.77 -44.21
CA PHE A 713 -6.90 5.82 -44.85
C PHE A 713 -6.09 6.55 -45.93
N TRP A 714 -4.77 6.35 -45.92
CA TRP A 714 -3.85 6.91 -46.90
C TRP A 714 -3.49 5.92 -48.01
N GLN A 715 -2.85 6.39 -49.08
CA GLN A 715 -2.42 5.59 -50.23
C GLN A 715 -1.63 4.34 -49.88
N ASN A 716 -0.76 4.44 -48.88
CA ASN A 716 0.10 3.35 -48.44
C ASN A 716 -0.60 2.40 -47.47
N GLU A 717 -1.93 2.45 -47.37
CA GLU A 717 -2.76 1.67 -46.44
C GLU A 717 -2.59 2.00 -44.95
N SER A 718 -1.78 3.02 -44.60
CA SER A 718 -1.76 3.57 -43.25
C SER A 718 -3.13 4.13 -42.87
N TYR A 719 -3.43 4.17 -41.57
CA TYR A 719 -4.71 4.70 -41.08
C TYR A 719 -4.63 5.45 -39.76
N LEU A 720 -5.65 6.28 -39.54
CA LEU A 720 -6.01 6.91 -38.28
C LEU A 720 -7.49 6.63 -38.02
N ASP A 721 -7.82 6.12 -36.85
CA ASP A 721 -9.18 5.79 -36.43
C ASP A 721 -9.52 6.49 -35.12
N LEU A 722 -10.58 7.30 -35.15
CA LEU A 722 -11.08 8.06 -34.01
C LEU A 722 -12.46 7.58 -33.64
N ILE A 723 -12.70 7.31 -32.36
CA ILE A 723 -13.99 6.81 -31.87
C ILE A 723 -14.41 7.58 -30.63
N GLY A 724 -15.67 7.99 -30.59
CA GLY A 724 -16.37 8.38 -29.37
C GLY A 724 -17.51 7.38 -29.10
N GLN A 725 -17.65 6.91 -27.87
CA GLN A 725 -18.69 5.97 -27.46
C GLN A 725 -19.32 6.42 -26.15
N VAL A 726 -20.63 6.33 -26.04
CA VAL A 726 -21.39 6.50 -24.80
C VAL A 726 -22.31 5.31 -24.59
N GLY A 727 -22.70 5.00 -23.36
CA GLY A 727 -23.62 3.89 -23.18
C GLY A 727 -24.16 3.68 -21.77
N TYR A 728 -25.30 3.00 -21.72
CA TYR A 728 -26.04 2.66 -20.52
C TYR A 728 -25.77 1.24 -20.07
N LEU A 729 -25.57 1.08 -18.76
CA LEU A 729 -25.26 -0.18 -18.12
C LEU A 729 -26.34 -0.51 -17.08
N ARG A 730 -26.86 -1.72 -17.13
CA ARG A 730 -27.69 -2.29 -16.06
C ARG A 730 -26.97 -3.49 -15.46
N ASN A 731 -26.54 -3.31 -14.24
CA ASN A 731 -25.84 -4.30 -13.43
C ASN A 731 -26.82 -5.05 -12.53
N GLU A 732 -26.56 -6.33 -12.33
CA GLU A 732 -27.30 -7.19 -11.42
C GLU A 732 -26.31 -8.01 -10.58
N TYR A 733 -26.50 -8.00 -9.27
CA TYR A 733 -25.68 -8.67 -8.28
C TYR A 733 -26.50 -9.82 -7.67
N ARG A 734 -25.93 -11.02 -7.67
CA ARG A 734 -26.46 -12.20 -6.98
C ARG A 734 -25.37 -12.74 -6.05
N PRO A 735 -25.17 -12.13 -4.87
CA PRO A 735 -24.20 -12.64 -3.92
C PRO A 735 -24.61 -14.04 -3.43
N ARG A 736 -23.63 -14.85 -3.01
CA ARG A 736 -23.89 -16.19 -2.44
C ARG A 736 -24.77 -16.10 -1.19
N GLU A 737 -24.57 -15.04 -0.42
CA GLU A 737 -25.37 -14.68 0.76
C GLU A 737 -25.93 -13.26 0.56
N GLY A 738 -27.25 -13.10 0.73
CA GLY A 738 -27.93 -11.82 0.58
C GLY A 738 -28.96 -11.80 -0.55
N ASN A 739 -29.58 -10.64 -0.75
CA ASN A 739 -30.63 -10.49 -1.75
C ASN A 739 -30.03 -10.10 -3.11
N LYS A 740 -30.75 -10.42 -4.18
CA LYS A 740 -30.43 -9.91 -5.51
C LYS A 740 -30.57 -8.38 -5.51
N MET A 741 -29.57 -7.69 -6.07
CA MET A 741 -29.56 -6.23 -6.20
C MET A 741 -29.37 -5.83 -7.66
N THR A 742 -29.86 -4.65 -8.04
CA THR A 742 -29.64 -4.07 -9.38
C THR A 742 -29.10 -2.65 -9.27
N GLN A 743 -28.25 -2.27 -10.21
CA GLN A 743 -27.65 -0.94 -10.30
C GLN A 743 -27.65 -0.46 -11.75
N GLU A 744 -27.73 0.84 -11.94
CA GLU A 744 -27.62 1.48 -13.24
C GLU A 744 -26.34 2.30 -13.33
N GLY A 745 -25.83 2.47 -14.53
CA GLY A 745 -24.59 3.21 -14.79
C GLY A 745 -24.51 3.77 -16.19
N MET A 746 -23.57 4.70 -16.38
CA MET A 746 -23.27 5.37 -17.63
C MET A 746 -21.78 5.29 -17.91
N THR A 747 -21.40 5.05 -19.15
CA THR A 747 -20.00 5.10 -19.57
C THR A 747 -19.82 6.00 -20.79
N ALA A 748 -18.69 6.69 -20.84
CA ALA A 748 -18.24 7.47 -21.98
C ALA A 748 -16.78 7.11 -22.28
N LEU A 749 -16.41 6.99 -23.55
CA LEU A 749 -15.09 6.52 -23.98
C LEU A 749 -14.67 7.24 -25.26
N ILE A 750 -13.40 7.61 -25.34
CA ILE A 750 -12.76 8.12 -26.56
C ILE A 750 -11.54 7.25 -26.87
N SER A 751 -11.38 6.85 -28.13
CA SER A 751 -10.25 6.07 -28.61
C SER A 751 -9.63 6.75 -29.83
N THR A 752 -8.30 6.74 -29.87
CA THR A 752 -7.50 7.07 -31.05
C THR A 752 -6.58 5.90 -31.36
N GLU A 753 -6.58 5.45 -32.60
CA GLU A 753 -5.74 4.37 -33.09
C GLU A 753 -5.06 4.80 -34.38
N MET A 754 -3.80 4.44 -34.56
CA MET A 754 -3.07 4.67 -35.82
C MET A 754 -2.28 3.43 -36.19
N GLY A 755 -2.20 3.14 -37.49
CA GLY A 755 -1.39 2.08 -38.07
C GLY A 755 -0.57 2.60 -39.24
N LEU A 756 0.68 2.17 -39.33
CA LEU A 756 1.58 2.54 -40.43
C LEU A 756 1.91 1.31 -41.24
N THR A 757 1.48 1.24 -42.50
CA THR A 757 1.65 0.03 -43.31
C THR A 757 2.90 0.12 -44.18
N PHE A 758 3.72 -0.93 -44.11
CA PHE A 758 4.94 -1.12 -44.89
C PHE A 758 4.79 -2.36 -45.76
N HIS A 759 4.74 -2.20 -47.08
CA HIS A 759 4.70 -3.30 -48.02
C HIS A 759 6.09 -3.94 -48.14
N LEU A 760 6.19 -5.22 -47.83
CA LEU A 760 7.42 -6.01 -47.96
C LEU A 760 7.57 -6.57 -49.37
N ASN A 761 6.44 -6.95 -49.98
CA ASN A 761 6.30 -7.34 -51.38
C ASN A 761 4.81 -7.20 -51.79
N GLU A 762 4.43 -7.75 -52.94
CA GLU A 762 3.05 -7.67 -53.47
C GLU A 762 1.99 -8.28 -52.54
N ASN A 763 2.36 -9.31 -51.76
CA ASN A 763 1.41 -10.07 -50.95
C ASN A 763 1.60 -9.85 -49.44
N TRP A 764 2.78 -9.43 -48.99
CA TRP A 764 3.10 -9.29 -47.58
C TRP A 764 3.24 -7.82 -47.17
N SER A 765 2.60 -7.44 -46.07
CA SER A 765 2.80 -6.15 -45.41
C SER A 765 3.00 -6.30 -43.91
N PHE A 766 3.76 -5.37 -43.34
CA PHE A 766 3.97 -5.24 -41.91
C PHE A 766 3.40 -3.90 -41.43
N GLU A 767 2.66 -3.92 -40.34
CA GLU A 767 1.91 -2.76 -39.86
C GLU A 767 2.10 -2.60 -38.35
N PRO A 768 3.05 -1.76 -37.88
CA PRO A 768 3.06 -1.28 -36.51
C PRO A 768 1.84 -0.41 -36.23
N GLN A 769 1.28 -0.56 -35.04
CA GLN A 769 0.05 0.07 -34.61
C GLN A 769 0.17 0.61 -33.18
N THR A 770 -0.53 1.70 -32.88
CA THR A 770 -0.69 2.20 -31.52
C THR A 770 -2.11 2.68 -31.27
N GLN A 771 -2.57 2.55 -30.04
CA GLN A 771 -3.91 2.96 -29.63
C GLN A 771 -3.89 3.56 -28.23
N LEU A 772 -4.68 4.62 -28.02
CA LEU A 772 -4.92 5.20 -26.72
C LEU A 772 -6.43 5.36 -26.49
N ILE A 773 -6.90 4.87 -25.35
CA ILE A 773 -8.31 4.86 -24.98
C ILE A 773 -8.46 5.52 -23.62
N TYR A 774 -9.27 6.57 -23.55
CA TYR A 774 -9.72 7.17 -22.29
C TYR A 774 -11.17 6.80 -22.05
N GLN A 775 -11.48 6.32 -20.85
CA GLN A 775 -12.83 5.94 -20.46
C GLN A 775 -13.23 6.60 -19.14
N HIS A 776 -14.47 7.03 -19.06
CA HIS A 776 -15.15 7.44 -17.84
C HIS A 776 -16.33 6.50 -17.55
N LEU A 777 -16.52 6.16 -16.27
CA LEU A 777 -17.61 5.31 -15.81
C LEU A 777 -18.24 5.92 -14.56
N TYR A 778 -19.55 6.12 -14.64
CA TYR A 778 -20.42 6.52 -13.53
C TYR A 778 -21.34 5.36 -13.19
N LEU A 779 -21.42 5.00 -11.91
CA LEU A 779 -22.36 4.01 -11.40
C LEU A 779 -23.17 4.66 -10.28
N LYS A 780 -24.50 4.46 -10.29
CA LYS A 780 -25.36 4.96 -9.21
C LYS A 780 -24.99 4.27 -7.89
N ASP A 781 -24.98 5.02 -6.80
CA ASP A 781 -24.73 4.46 -5.47
C ASP A 781 -25.81 3.43 -5.09
N LEU A 782 -25.44 2.46 -4.27
CA LEU A 782 -26.32 1.38 -3.83
C LEU A 782 -26.51 1.43 -2.31
N TYR A 783 -27.67 0.98 -1.87
CA TYR A 783 -27.98 0.79 -0.45
C TYR A 783 -28.37 -0.67 -0.21
N ASP A 784 -27.62 -1.37 0.64
CA ASP A 784 -27.82 -2.79 0.97
C ASP A 784 -27.91 -2.98 2.48
N LYS A 785 -29.11 -3.27 2.99
CA LYS A 785 -29.39 -3.66 4.40
C LYS A 785 -28.54 -2.90 5.43
N HIS A 786 -28.58 -1.56 5.39
CA HIS A 786 -27.84 -0.60 6.25
C HIS A 786 -26.42 -0.20 5.83
N LEU A 787 -25.91 -0.68 4.70
CA LEU A 787 -24.63 -0.26 4.13
C LEU A 787 -24.84 0.64 2.91
N ASN A 788 -24.24 1.82 2.95
CA ASN A 788 -24.15 2.72 1.80
C ASN A 788 -22.90 2.35 0.97
N ILE A 789 -23.08 2.12 -0.33
CA ILE A 789 -22.00 1.79 -1.27
C ILE A 789 -21.87 2.92 -2.28
N GLN A 790 -20.77 3.66 -2.16
CA GLN A 790 -20.45 4.77 -3.04
C GLN A 790 -19.36 4.38 -4.03
N TYR A 791 -19.67 4.45 -5.31
CA TYR A 791 -18.78 3.92 -6.34
C TYR A 791 -17.72 4.93 -6.79
N ARG A 792 -17.98 6.23 -6.61
CA ARG A 792 -17.19 7.37 -7.14
C ARG A 792 -17.01 7.28 -8.66
N ASN A 793 -16.85 8.41 -9.34
CA ASN A 793 -16.65 8.39 -10.78
C ASN A 793 -15.29 7.78 -11.12
N GLN A 794 -15.32 6.70 -11.89
CA GLN A 794 -14.16 5.93 -12.31
C GLN A 794 -13.61 6.48 -13.62
N SER A 795 -12.30 6.45 -13.78
CA SER A 795 -11.62 6.83 -15.04
C SER A 795 -10.53 5.81 -15.36
N GLY A 796 -10.37 5.51 -16.64
CA GLY A 796 -9.34 4.62 -17.16
C GLY A 796 -8.60 5.26 -18.32
N LEU A 797 -7.32 4.96 -18.44
CA LEU A 797 -6.49 5.28 -19.59
C LEU A 797 -5.75 3.99 -19.98
N ARG A 798 -6.06 3.46 -21.16
CA ARG A 798 -5.51 2.22 -21.70
C ARG A 798 -4.76 2.51 -22.98
N GLY A 799 -3.51 2.06 -23.06
CA GLY A 799 -2.69 2.13 -24.26
C GLY A 799 -2.44 0.76 -24.87
N ARG A 800 -2.15 0.75 -26.17
CA ARG A 800 -1.69 -0.40 -26.93
C ARG A 800 -0.49 -0.01 -27.78
N LEU A 801 0.52 -0.86 -27.80
CA LEU A 801 1.51 -0.92 -28.85
C LEU A 801 1.41 -2.30 -29.50
N GLY A 802 1.29 -2.37 -30.80
CA GLY A 802 1.14 -3.63 -31.50
C GLY A 802 1.74 -3.64 -32.88
N SER A 803 1.75 -4.82 -33.48
CA SER A 803 2.12 -5.03 -34.86
C SER A 803 1.23 -6.09 -35.50
N SER A 804 1.04 -5.96 -36.81
CA SER A 804 0.38 -6.94 -37.65
C SER A 804 1.29 -7.34 -38.80
N LEU A 805 1.42 -8.64 -39.04
CA LEU A 805 1.99 -9.17 -40.26
C LEU A 805 0.85 -9.69 -41.12
N ASN A 806 0.64 -9.07 -42.27
CA ASN A 806 -0.49 -9.32 -43.15
C ASN A 806 -0.01 -10.04 -44.41
N PHE A 807 -0.72 -11.10 -44.79
CA PHE A 807 -0.64 -11.74 -46.10
C PHE A 807 -1.95 -11.50 -46.85
N ARG A 808 -1.87 -10.97 -48.06
CA ARG A 808 -3.00 -10.68 -48.93
C ARG A 808 -2.85 -11.46 -50.24
N ASP A 809 -3.95 -12.06 -50.65
CA ASP A 809 -4.20 -12.63 -51.96
C ASP A 809 -5.54 -12.08 -52.47
N ASN A 810 -5.81 -12.14 -53.78
CA ASN A 810 -6.93 -11.46 -54.46
C ASN A 810 -8.22 -11.31 -53.63
N ALA A 811 -8.73 -12.43 -53.10
CA ALA A 811 -9.97 -12.45 -52.30
C ALA A 811 -9.74 -12.62 -50.78
N TYR A 812 -8.51 -12.85 -50.31
CA TYR A 812 -8.23 -13.27 -48.93
C TYR A 812 -7.19 -12.39 -48.24
N LEU A 813 -7.40 -12.14 -46.95
CA LEU A 813 -6.40 -11.54 -46.08
C LEU A 813 -6.24 -12.37 -44.81
N PHE A 814 -5.01 -12.68 -44.48
CA PHE A 814 -4.61 -13.32 -43.22
C PHE A 814 -3.68 -12.36 -42.47
N ALA A 815 -3.91 -12.18 -41.18
CA ALA A 815 -3.09 -11.32 -40.34
C ALA A 815 -2.71 -12.03 -39.04
N LEU A 816 -1.42 -11.99 -38.71
CA LEU A 816 -0.88 -12.39 -37.43
C LEU A 816 -0.57 -11.13 -36.62
N THR A 817 -1.18 -10.99 -35.45
CA THR A 817 -1.06 -9.80 -34.62
C THR A 817 -0.40 -10.11 -33.28
N ALA A 818 0.42 -9.16 -32.80
CA ALA A 818 1.01 -9.18 -31.48
C ALA A 818 0.88 -7.79 -30.84
N ASN A 819 0.32 -7.71 -29.64
CA ASN A 819 -0.01 -6.48 -28.97
C ASN A 819 0.42 -6.51 -27.52
N VAL A 820 0.96 -5.40 -27.02
CA VAL A 820 1.15 -5.13 -25.60
C VAL A 820 0.15 -4.07 -25.18
N TRP A 821 -0.73 -4.43 -24.27
CA TRP A 821 -1.70 -3.51 -23.68
C TRP A 821 -1.24 -3.05 -22.30
N HIS A 822 -1.52 -1.79 -21.95
CA HIS A 822 -1.18 -1.22 -20.65
C HIS A 822 -2.29 -0.32 -20.09
N ASP A 823 -2.69 -0.54 -18.84
CA ASP A 823 -3.56 0.34 -18.06
C ASP A 823 -2.75 1.31 -17.19
N PHE A 824 -2.76 2.60 -17.56
CA PHE A 824 -1.99 3.64 -16.88
C PHE A 824 -2.63 4.05 -15.54
N LEU A 825 -3.96 4.16 -15.51
CA LEU A 825 -4.70 4.60 -14.32
C LEU A 825 -5.16 3.43 -13.46
N ASN A 826 -5.23 3.66 -12.14
CA ASN A 826 -5.86 2.73 -11.20
C ASN A 826 -7.32 3.13 -10.95
N ASN A 827 -8.19 2.14 -10.77
CA ASN A 827 -9.57 2.39 -10.36
C ASN A 827 -9.64 3.11 -9.00
N LYS A 828 -10.55 4.07 -8.86
CA LYS A 828 -10.85 4.73 -7.58
C LYS A 828 -11.47 3.72 -6.60
N PRO A 829 -11.27 3.89 -5.28
CA PRO A 829 -11.82 2.94 -4.32
C PRO A 829 -13.35 3.04 -4.30
N VAL A 830 -14.00 1.91 -4.06
CA VAL A 830 -15.43 1.83 -3.74
C VAL A 830 -15.56 1.96 -2.24
N LYS A 831 -16.34 2.95 -1.78
CA LYS A 831 -16.60 3.16 -0.36
C LYS A 831 -17.77 2.29 0.07
N ILE A 832 -17.58 1.43 1.07
CA ILE A 832 -18.65 0.60 1.65
C ILE A 832 -18.75 1.00 3.12
N GLY A 833 -19.86 1.62 3.51
CA GLY A 833 -19.99 2.30 4.80
C GLY A 833 -18.99 3.46 4.92
N ASN A 834 -18.13 3.42 5.95
CA ASN A 834 -17.12 4.46 6.20
C ASN A 834 -15.70 4.08 5.76
N ARG A 835 -15.54 3.02 4.95
CA ARG A 835 -14.22 2.51 4.52
C ARG A 835 -14.10 2.43 3.01
N ASP A 836 -12.92 2.77 2.52
CA ASP A 836 -12.55 2.70 1.10
C ASP A 836 -11.93 1.35 0.76
N TYR A 837 -12.41 0.71 -0.30
CA TYR A 837 -11.94 -0.60 -0.77
C TYR A 837 -11.49 -0.54 -2.22
N ARG A 838 -10.33 -1.13 -2.51
CA ARG A 838 -9.77 -1.21 -3.86
C ARG A 838 -9.13 -2.58 -4.07
N GLU A 839 -9.24 -3.10 -5.29
CA GLU A 839 -8.44 -4.23 -5.77
C GLU A 839 -7.62 -3.81 -6.99
N TYR A 840 -6.48 -4.45 -7.19
CA TYR A 840 -5.58 -4.19 -8.30
C TYR A 840 -5.43 -5.43 -9.17
N TYR A 841 -5.59 -5.29 -10.48
CA TYR A 841 -5.40 -6.36 -11.47
C TYR A 841 -4.11 -6.16 -12.27
N ALA A 842 -3.76 -7.14 -13.11
CA ALA A 842 -2.63 -7.01 -14.02
C ALA A 842 -2.84 -5.79 -14.93
N LYS A 843 -1.87 -4.88 -14.94
CA LYS A 843 -1.90 -3.67 -15.76
C LYS A 843 -1.34 -3.88 -17.15
N THR A 844 -0.49 -4.87 -17.35
CA THR A 844 0.21 -5.10 -18.62
C THR A 844 0.06 -6.54 -19.06
N TRP A 845 -0.37 -6.75 -20.29
CA TRP A 845 -0.56 -8.07 -20.87
C TRP A 845 -0.22 -8.09 -22.35
N LEU A 846 0.21 -9.26 -22.80
CA LEU A 846 0.39 -9.60 -24.20
C LEU A 846 -0.95 -10.10 -24.76
N ASP A 847 -1.30 -9.68 -25.97
CA ASP A 847 -2.45 -10.12 -26.76
C ASP A 847 -1.94 -10.54 -28.15
N THR A 848 -2.03 -11.83 -28.45
CA THR A 848 -1.65 -12.39 -29.76
C THR A 848 -2.87 -12.97 -30.44
N GLY A 849 -3.01 -12.77 -31.74
CA GLY A 849 -4.16 -13.29 -32.45
C GLY A 849 -3.97 -13.48 -33.94
N LEU A 850 -4.90 -14.22 -34.51
CA LEU A 850 -5.04 -14.46 -35.94
C LEU A 850 -6.31 -13.78 -36.43
N GLN A 851 -6.23 -13.16 -37.59
CA GLN A 851 -7.36 -12.56 -38.28
C GLN A 851 -7.42 -13.05 -39.72
N PHE A 852 -8.64 -13.31 -40.17
CA PHE A 852 -8.97 -13.75 -41.51
C PHE A 852 -10.05 -12.84 -42.11
N GLN A 853 -9.94 -12.53 -43.38
CA GLN A 853 -10.96 -11.85 -44.16
C GLN A 853 -11.10 -12.48 -45.54
N TRP A 854 -12.34 -12.58 -45.99
CA TRP A 854 -12.73 -13.03 -47.30
C TRP A 854 -13.62 -12.00 -47.97
N ASN A 855 -13.16 -11.47 -49.11
CA ASN A 855 -13.93 -10.58 -49.96
C ASN A 855 -14.73 -11.45 -50.93
N ALA A 856 -15.99 -11.75 -50.57
CA ALA A 856 -16.86 -12.61 -51.37
C ALA A 856 -17.25 -11.94 -52.71
N THR A 857 -17.42 -10.62 -52.71
CA THR A 857 -17.59 -9.78 -53.89
C THR A 857 -16.88 -8.44 -53.69
N ASN A 858 -16.90 -7.55 -54.69
CA ASN A 858 -16.36 -6.19 -54.57
C ASN A 858 -17.08 -5.32 -53.50
N ASN A 859 -18.28 -5.75 -53.09
CA ASN A 859 -19.17 -5.02 -52.21
C ASN A 859 -19.43 -5.75 -50.89
N LEU A 860 -19.11 -7.05 -50.78
CA LEU A 860 -19.41 -7.89 -49.62
C LEU A 860 -18.13 -8.56 -49.09
N SER A 861 -17.89 -8.39 -47.79
CA SER A 861 -16.71 -8.96 -47.11
C SER A 861 -17.10 -9.58 -45.78
N PHE A 862 -16.50 -10.73 -45.47
CA PHE A 862 -16.62 -11.42 -44.18
C PHE A 862 -15.25 -11.44 -43.50
N TYR A 863 -15.22 -11.30 -42.17
CA TYR A 863 -13.98 -11.41 -41.42
C TYR A 863 -14.20 -12.12 -40.10
N ALA A 864 -13.15 -12.76 -39.60
CA ALA A 864 -13.12 -13.44 -38.32
C ALA A 864 -11.76 -13.25 -37.64
N HIS A 865 -11.74 -13.30 -36.30
CA HIS A 865 -10.51 -13.19 -35.53
C HIS A 865 -10.57 -14.05 -34.27
N THR A 866 -9.40 -14.49 -33.82
CA THR A 866 -9.20 -15.19 -32.56
C THR A 866 -7.97 -14.65 -31.85
N HIS A 867 -8.08 -14.42 -30.54
CA HIS A 867 -7.06 -13.75 -29.73
C HIS A 867 -6.91 -14.42 -28.36
N ILE A 868 -5.66 -14.47 -27.88
CA ILE A 868 -5.28 -14.99 -26.57
C ILE A 868 -4.51 -13.90 -25.82
N GLU A 869 -4.93 -13.63 -24.59
CA GLU A 869 -4.26 -12.66 -23.71
C GLU A 869 -3.57 -13.35 -22.54
N HIS A 870 -2.35 -12.89 -22.20
CA HIS A 870 -1.63 -13.32 -21.00
C HIS A 870 -0.92 -12.15 -20.31
N SER A 871 -1.07 -12.05 -18.98
CA SER A 871 -0.40 -11.04 -18.16
C SER A 871 1.13 -11.14 -18.24
N LEU A 872 1.81 -9.99 -18.32
CA LEU A 872 3.28 -9.87 -18.21
C LEU A 872 3.72 -9.55 -16.76
N GLN A 873 2.80 -9.66 -15.81
CA GLN A 873 3.00 -9.37 -14.39
C GLN A 873 2.60 -10.57 -13.52
N LYS A 874 2.89 -10.48 -12.22
CA LYS A 874 2.58 -11.55 -11.24
C LYS A 874 1.08 -11.84 -11.10
N GLN A 875 0.22 -10.85 -11.28
CA GLN A 875 -1.24 -11.01 -11.24
C GLN A 875 -1.71 -11.75 -12.50
N THR A 876 -2.57 -12.75 -12.35
CA THR A 876 -3.09 -13.50 -13.51
C THR A 876 -4.08 -12.64 -14.31
N ARG A 877 -3.81 -12.46 -15.60
CA ARG A 877 -4.81 -12.13 -16.62
C ARG A 877 -4.73 -13.18 -17.72
N ARG A 878 -5.84 -13.85 -18.02
CA ARG A 878 -5.95 -14.77 -19.16
C ARG A 878 -7.26 -14.54 -19.87
N ALA A 879 -7.22 -14.32 -21.18
CA ALA A 879 -8.43 -14.14 -21.97
C ALA A 879 -8.37 -14.94 -23.27
N TYR A 880 -9.56 -15.35 -23.74
CA TYR A 880 -9.77 -15.91 -25.06
C TYR A 880 -10.90 -15.14 -25.71
N GLN A 881 -10.65 -14.58 -26.89
CA GLN A 881 -11.62 -13.77 -27.62
C GLN A 881 -11.78 -14.33 -29.03
N ILE A 882 -13.02 -14.52 -29.46
CA ILE A 882 -13.37 -14.89 -30.83
C ILE A 882 -14.42 -13.90 -31.33
N GLY A 883 -14.29 -13.47 -32.58
CA GLY A 883 -15.27 -12.59 -33.21
C GLY A 883 -15.37 -12.82 -34.70
N ALA A 884 -16.53 -12.49 -35.24
CA ALA A 884 -16.81 -12.55 -36.66
C ALA A 884 -17.70 -11.38 -37.07
N GLY A 885 -17.54 -10.91 -38.30
CA GLY A 885 -18.34 -9.81 -38.84
C GLY A 885 -18.47 -9.86 -40.34
N VAL A 886 -19.37 -9.01 -40.83
CA VAL A 886 -19.71 -8.82 -42.23
C VAL A 886 -19.77 -7.34 -42.54
N GLN A 887 -19.35 -6.96 -43.73
CA GLN A 887 -19.44 -5.61 -44.25
C GLN A 887 -20.00 -5.63 -45.67
N TYR A 888 -20.91 -4.71 -45.96
CA TYR A 888 -21.47 -4.48 -47.28
C TYR A 888 -21.36 -2.99 -47.65
N VAL A 889 -20.86 -2.66 -48.84
CA VAL A 889 -20.58 -1.28 -49.30
C VAL A 889 -21.28 -1.05 -50.65
N TRP A 890 -21.89 0.12 -50.89
CA TRP A 890 -22.63 0.44 -52.14
C TRP A 890 -22.61 1.92 -52.55
#